data_AF-A0A7C6N7W5-F1
#
_entry.id   AF-A0A7C6N7W5-F1
#
_cell.length_a   1.000
_cell.length_b   1.000
_cell.length_c   1.000
_cell.angle_alpha   90.00
_cell.angle_beta   90.00
_cell.angle_gamma   90.00
#
_symmetry.space_group_name_H-M   'P 1'
#
loop_
_entity.id
_entity.type
_entity.pdbx_description
1 polymer ?
#
loop_
_entity_poly.entity_id
_entity_poly.type
_entity_poly.pdbx_seq_one_letter_code
_entity_poly.pdbx_strand_id
1 'polypeptide(L)'
;MKKFLSMLMVLAMLLTAMPFVLTATADMFETDGYLSYAVIEDKVIIADCDTAIAGKLEIPEILGGYPVNEIGDSAFRDCKDLTEIVIPESVTGIAYGAFYECIGLTKITIPLSVSNIGDDAFYSCYYLSDVYYTGTKEEWYEKNLYDFDPMVTMHFGDDLIDGYLTYELADGKTVITDCDSAVSGEFEIPEILGGYPVTEIATGAFGNCTKLTKITIPDTVEVIGEDAFAGCTGLTKANIPDNVTVIMTYAFFNCSALTEITIPPAVKEIMEYAFCSCSALHELSIPASVESIDSRAFYGCSGLETITVDEKNETYYSSGNCLIERESGRLIRGCTTSVIPDSVRELAEYAFADCFYLTDLRIPASVESIDNSSFFSCSGLETITVDEKNDAYYSSDNCLIERESDRLIRGCKNSVIPDCVKIIGNSAFSNCAELTEITIPEGVTEIWQFAFAGCEGLTEIKIPDTVKELERYVFFGCIGLTKIILSNSVTKIGESTFDGCTSLTEITIPNSVTEISEYAFFECTSLESIVIPASVTSIHESAFEGSPALTDVYYTGTQEDWESKQLFAFDVEKVKLHFDYIPVEKPDLNNLPVKVTEDKTHINIAKGLTVEQTKETFKEFIVNILDINGNKLKDDVAIGTGTVIEIYNGEKLVEKKVVVFKGDINGDGQVKTTDARNALRGALGLDNLSDAQILAADVNNDGTLKATDARSILRGAMGLDDTAAWLG
;
A
#
# COMPACT_ATOMS: atom_id res chain seq x y z
N MET A 1 -46.89 10.14 74.22
CA MET A 1 -45.48 9.74 74.41
C MET A 1 -45.19 8.67 73.38
N LYS A 2 -44.16 8.89 72.56
CA LYS A 2 -43.73 7.99 71.50
C LYS A 2 -43.62 6.54 71.96
N LYS A 3 -43.99 5.64 71.03
CA LYS A 3 -43.70 4.20 70.96
C LYS A 3 -44.48 3.31 71.94
N PHE A 4 -45.64 2.84 71.49
CA PHE A 4 -45.97 1.43 71.67
C PHE A 4 -45.95 0.77 70.29
N LEU A 5 -44.80 0.18 70.03
CA LEU A 5 -44.51 -0.70 68.91
C LEU A 5 -45.36 -1.96 69.05
N SER A 6 -45.65 -2.58 67.90
CA SER A 6 -46.16 -3.93 67.69
C SER A 6 -47.69 -4.10 67.60
N MET A 7 -48.12 -4.24 66.35
CA MET A 7 -48.71 -5.50 65.87
C MET A 7 -50.17 -5.73 66.23
N LEU A 8 -51.07 -5.09 65.47
CA LEU A 8 -52.42 -5.59 65.16
C LEU A 8 -52.97 -4.79 63.97
N MET A 9 -52.55 -5.20 62.77
CA MET A 9 -53.00 -4.64 61.50
C MET A 9 -53.71 -5.75 60.71
N VAL A 10 -54.92 -6.09 61.15
CA VAL A 10 -55.92 -6.81 60.36
C VAL A 10 -57.29 -6.26 60.75
N LEU A 11 -58.11 -5.96 59.75
CA LEU A 11 -59.55 -5.71 59.79
C LEU A 11 -60.01 -4.25 59.90
N ALA A 12 -60.06 -3.57 58.76
CA ALA A 12 -61.14 -2.62 58.42
C ALA A 12 -61.28 -2.52 56.89
N MET A 13 -61.83 -3.57 56.27
CA MET A 13 -62.56 -3.43 55.01
C MET A 13 -63.98 -2.96 55.33
N LEU A 14 -64.42 -1.86 54.70
CA LEU A 14 -65.72 -1.66 54.03
C LEU A 14 -66.21 -0.21 54.13
N LEU A 15 -66.53 0.35 52.96
CA LEU A 15 -67.32 1.55 52.66
C LEU A 15 -66.62 2.90 52.80
N THR A 16 -66.01 3.39 51.71
CA THR A 16 -66.58 4.42 50.82
C THR A 16 -65.52 4.89 49.82
N ALA A 17 -65.51 4.33 48.61
CA ALA A 17 -64.92 4.97 47.44
C ALA A 17 -66.05 5.16 46.43
N MET A 18 -66.75 6.29 46.56
CA MET A 18 -67.51 6.84 45.44
C MET A 18 -66.49 7.43 44.46
N PRO A 19 -66.65 7.25 43.14
CA PRO A 19 -65.84 7.97 42.17
C PRO A 19 -66.15 9.47 42.30
N PHE A 20 -65.12 10.28 42.55
CA PHE A 20 -65.21 11.73 42.41
C PHE A 20 -65.27 12.01 40.91
N VAL A 21 -66.47 12.04 40.34
CA VAL A 21 -66.71 12.70 39.06
C VAL A 21 -66.57 14.19 39.33
N LEU A 22 -65.40 14.75 39.06
CA LEU A 22 -65.27 16.19 38.91
C LEU A 22 -65.96 16.54 37.59
N THR A 23 -67.17 17.05 37.67
CA THR A 23 -67.80 17.73 36.54
C THR A 23 -67.07 19.07 36.36
N ALA A 24 -65.97 19.05 35.61
CA ALA A 24 -65.36 20.26 35.11
C ALA A 24 -66.33 20.88 34.09
N THR A 25 -66.84 22.05 34.41
CA THR A 25 -67.59 22.91 33.50
C THR A 25 -66.68 23.27 32.31
N ALA A 26 -67.26 23.32 31.11
CA ALA A 26 -66.62 23.37 29.79
C ALA A 26 -65.76 24.61 29.43
N ASP A 27 -65.06 25.24 30.38
CA ASP A 27 -64.30 26.49 30.18
C ASP A 27 -62.78 26.37 30.52
N MET A 28 -62.15 25.19 30.42
CA MET A 28 -60.75 24.99 30.85
C MET A 28 -59.81 24.29 29.85
N PHE A 29 -60.20 24.09 28.59
CA PHE A 29 -59.34 23.44 27.60
C PHE A 29 -58.73 24.46 26.64
N GLU A 30 -57.41 24.43 26.49
CA GLU A 30 -56.68 25.10 25.42
C GLU A 30 -56.59 24.16 24.21
N THR A 31 -56.48 24.72 23.01
CA THR A 31 -56.40 23.96 21.76
C THR A 31 -55.12 24.29 21.02
N ASP A 32 -54.36 23.28 20.60
CA ASP A 32 -53.23 23.43 19.69
C ASP A 32 -53.48 22.62 18.41
N GLY A 33 -54.00 23.30 17.39
CA GLY A 33 -54.38 22.68 16.13
C GLY A 33 -55.46 21.61 16.29
N TYR A 34 -55.02 20.37 16.49
CA TYR A 34 -55.84 19.16 16.55
C TYR A 34 -55.96 18.55 17.95
N LEU A 35 -55.23 19.06 18.95
CA LEU A 35 -55.26 18.55 20.33
C LEU A 35 -55.93 19.57 21.26
N SER A 36 -56.86 19.10 22.10
CA SER A 36 -57.42 19.86 23.22
C SER A 36 -56.80 19.37 24.52
N TYR A 37 -56.30 20.28 25.35
CA TYR A 37 -55.51 19.92 26.54
C TYR A 37 -55.82 20.85 27.72
N ALA A 38 -55.48 20.38 28.93
CA ALA A 38 -55.56 21.16 30.16
C ALA A 38 -54.17 21.24 30.83
N VAL A 39 -53.82 22.42 31.34
CA VAL A 39 -52.62 22.61 32.17
C VAL A 39 -53.03 22.55 33.65
N ILE A 40 -52.50 21.58 34.38
CA ILE A 40 -52.76 21.37 35.81
C ILE A 40 -51.42 21.26 36.53
N GLU A 41 -51.12 22.19 37.44
CA GLU A 41 -49.89 22.20 38.22
C GLU A 41 -48.61 22.04 37.37
N ASP A 42 -48.49 22.84 36.31
CA ASP A 42 -47.37 22.84 35.35
C ASP A 42 -47.21 21.54 34.54
N LYS A 43 -48.27 20.71 34.48
CA LYS A 43 -48.34 19.48 33.66
C LYS A 43 -49.46 19.57 32.65
N VAL A 44 -49.25 19.07 31.44
CA VAL A 44 -50.29 18.98 30.42
C VAL A 44 -50.94 17.60 30.42
N ILE A 45 -52.28 17.60 30.40
CA ILE A 45 -53.11 16.43 30.15
C ILE A 45 -53.83 16.66 28.82
N ILE A 46 -53.62 15.78 27.84
CA ILE A 46 -54.40 15.79 26.60
C ILE A 46 -55.80 15.27 26.91
N ALA A 47 -56.82 16.06 26.62
CA ALA A 47 -58.20 15.76 26.99
C ALA A 47 -59.07 15.31 25.81
N ASP A 48 -58.75 15.75 24.58
CA ASP A 48 -59.51 15.40 23.38
C ASP A 48 -58.68 15.60 22.09
N CYS A 49 -59.08 14.94 21.00
CA CYS A 49 -58.51 15.04 19.64
C CYS A 49 -59.57 15.55 18.66
N ASP A 50 -59.16 16.28 17.62
CA ASP A 50 -59.98 16.35 16.40
C ASP A 50 -60.00 14.96 15.76
N THR A 51 -61.17 14.30 15.75
CA THR A 51 -61.36 12.98 15.13
C THR A 51 -61.02 12.91 13.64
N ALA A 52 -60.83 14.06 12.97
CA ALA A 52 -60.34 14.14 11.59
C ALA A 52 -58.81 13.96 11.45
N ILE A 53 -58.05 13.80 12.54
CA ILE A 53 -56.62 13.46 12.46
C ILE A 53 -56.46 12.16 11.67
N ALA A 54 -55.59 12.21 10.66
CA ALA A 54 -55.30 11.10 9.77
C ALA A 54 -53.79 10.89 9.61
N GLY A 55 -53.37 9.64 9.43
CA GLY A 55 -51.95 9.30 9.23
C GLY A 55 -51.15 9.20 10.53
N LYS A 56 -49.87 9.57 10.49
CA LYS A 56 -48.97 9.57 11.66
C LYS A 56 -49.18 10.85 12.49
N LEU A 57 -49.30 10.70 13.81
CA LEU A 57 -49.30 11.81 14.77
C LEU A 57 -48.14 11.64 15.75
N GLU A 58 -47.32 12.68 15.89
CA GLU A 58 -46.32 12.79 16.96
C GLU A 58 -46.87 13.74 18.02
N ILE A 59 -47.07 13.25 19.23
CA ILE A 59 -47.50 14.11 20.34
C ILE A 59 -46.28 14.96 20.74
N PRO A 60 -46.39 16.30 20.76
CA PRO A 60 -45.27 17.16 21.13
C PRO A 60 -44.90 16.98 22.60
N GLU A 61 -43.60 17.05 22.91
CA GLU A 61 -43.06 16.99 24.28
C GLU A 61 -43.63 18.14 25.16
N ILE A 62 -43.94 19.29 24.55
CA ILE A 62 -44.38 20.52 25.21
C ILE A 62 -45.65 21.07 24.54
N LEU A 63 -46.69 21.33 25.34
CA LEU A 63 -47.91 22.06 24.94
C LEU A 63 -48.16 23.21 25.91
N GLY A 64 -48.59 24.37 25.41
CA GLY A 64 -48.84 25.55 26.26
C GLY A 64 -47.63 26.01 27.10
N GLY A 65 -46.40 25.61 26.72
CA GLY A 65 -45.16 25.90 27.46
C GLY A 65 -44.82 24.92 28.60
N TYR A 66 -45.59 23.83 28.74
CA TYR A 66 -45.44 22.82 29.79
C TYR A 66 -45.32 21.40 29.21
N PRO A 67 -44.63 20.47 29.89
CA PRO A 67 -44.47 19.09 29.41
C PRO A 67 -45.80 18.34 29.34
N VAL A 68 -45.97 17.50 28.32
CA VAL A 68 -47.13 16.60 28.18
C VAL A 68 -46.92 15.37 29.05
N ASN A 69 -47.73 15.22 30.11
CA ASN A 69 -47.51 14.17 31.11
C ASN A 69 -48.56 13.06 31.09
N GLU A 70 -49.73 13.29 30.52
CA GLU A 70 -50.82 12.32 30.53
C GLU A 70 -51.68 12.43 29.27
N ILE A 71 -52.09 11.28 28.75
CA ILE A 71 -53.15 11.17 27.74
C ILE A 71 -54.42 10.79 28.49
N GLY A 72 -55.35 11.73 28.57
CA GLY A 72 -56.56 11.63 29.39
C GLY A 72 -57.62 10.67 28.85
N ASP A 73 -58.67 10.49 29.66
CA ASP A 73 -59.74 9.53 29.38
C ASP A 73 -60.39 9.80 28.02
N SER A 74 -60.42 8.77 27.17
CA SER A 74 -61.01 8.85 25.82
C SER A 74 -60.44 9.96 24.91
N ALA A 75 -59.24 10.48 25.20
CA ALA A 75 -58.68 11.65 24.53
C ALA A 75 -58.51 11.50 23.00
N PHE A 76 -58.32 10.28 22.50
CA PHE A 76 -58.23 9.96 21.08
C PHE A 76 -59.37 9.05 20.60
N ARG A 77 -60.47 8.95 21.35
CA ARG A 77 -61.56 8.03 21.02
C ARG A 77 -62.13 8.31 19.62
N ASP A 78 -62.38 7.27 18.84
CA ASP A 78 -62.93 7.37 17.48
C ASP A 78 -62.05 8.15 16.47
N CYS A 79 -60.75 8.40 16.74
CA CYS A 79 -59.78 8.95 15.78
C CYS A 79 -59.45 7.85 14.71
N LYS A 80 -60.40 7.56 13.78
CA LYS A 80 -60.42 6.36 12.90
C LYS A 80 -59.42 6.35 11.75
N ASP A 81 -58.98 7.54 11.32
CA ASP A 81 -58.04 7.70 10.21
C ASP A 81 -56.57 7.81 10.70
N LEU A 82 -56.35 7.89 12.01
CA LEU A 82 -55.03 7.88 12.64
C LEU A 82 -54.40 6.48 12.45
N THR A 83 -53.22 6.41 11.84
CA THR A 83 -52.55 5.15 11.51
C THR A 83 -51.34 4.86 12.40
N GLU A 84 -50.66 5.89 12.90
CA GLU A 84 -49.52 5.75 13.79
C GLU A 84 -49.52 6.85 14.84
N ILE A 85 -49.17 6.53 16.09
CA ILE A 85 -48.96 7.55 17.13
C ILE A 85 -47.65 7.35 17.89
N VAL A 86 -46.91 8.44 18.05
CA VAL A 86 -45.67 8.48 18.85
C VAL A 86 -45.92 9.31 20.11
N ILE A 87 -45.78 8.68 21.28
CA ILE A 87 -45.96 9.30 22.58
C ILE A 87 -44.57 9.75 23.12
N PRO A 88 -44.40 11.01 23.56
CA PRO A 88 -43.12 11.55 24.02
C PRO A 88 -42.76 11.09 25.44
N GLU A 89 -41.46 11.08 25.76
CA GLU A 89 -40.91 10.59 27.04
C GLU A 89 -41.38 11.39 28.27
N SER A 90 -41.93 12.58 28.08
CA SER A 90 -42.59 13.32 29.16
C SER A 90 -43.88 12.65 29.68
N VAL A 91 -44.53 11.78 28.89
CA VAL A 91 -45.82 11.16 29.21
C VAL A 91 -45.63 9.99 30.17
N THR A 92 -46.34 10.02 31.28
CA THR A 92 -46.23 9.02 32.36
C THR A 92 -47.44 8.10 32.48
N GLY A 93 -48.56 8.44 31.81
CA GLY A 93 -49.80 7.67 31.87
C GLY A 93 -50.68 7.82 30.62
N ILE A 94 -51.31 6.71 30.24
CA ILE A 94 -52.35 6.62 29.22
C ILE A 94 -53.63 6.20 29.95
N ALA A 95 -54.66 7.04 29.95
CA ALA A 95 -55.84 6.85 30.80
C ALA A 95 -56.93 5.96 30.14
N TYR A 96 -58.08 5.83 30.80
CA TYR A 96 -59.15 4.89 30.42
C TYR A 96 -59.66 5.17 29.00
N GLY A 97 -59.70 4.14 28.15
CA GLY A 97 -60.24 4.25 26.81
C GLY A 97 -59.55 5.29 25.91
N ALA A 98 -58.33 5.73 26.22
CA ALA A 98 -57.64 6.82 25.54
C ALA A 98 -57.66 6.71 24.01
N PHE A 99 -57.49 5.51 23.45
CA PHE A 99 -57.51 5.21 22.01
C PHE A 99 -58.66 4.27 21.62
N TYR A 100 -59.77 4.31 22.35
CA TYR A 100 -60.92 3.44 22.09
C TYR A 100 -61.48 3.63 20.68
N GLU A 101 -61.69 2.55 19.93
CA GLU A 101 -62.18 2.55 18.54
C GLU A 101 -61.30 3.33 17.52
N CYS A 102 -60.00 3.47 17.79
CA CYS A 102 -59.01 3.94 16.80
C CYS A 102 -58.71 2.85 15.75
N ILE A 103 -59.69 2.52 14.93
CA ILE A 103 -59.61 1.34 14.04
C ILE A 103 -58.47 1.42 13.03
N GLY A 104 -58.07 2.61 12.57
CA GLY A 104 -56.99 2.79 11.60
C GLY A 104 -55.59 2.64 12.18
N LEU A 105 -55.45 2.65 13.52
CA LEU A 105 -54.15 2.65 14.20
C LEU A 105 -53.48 1.29 13.99
N THR A 106 -52.37 1.28 13.26
CA THR A 106 -51.58 0.06 12.99
C THR A 106 -50.33 -0.02 13.86
N LYS A 107 -49.81 1.12 14.30
CA LYS A 107 -48.55 1.23 15.05
C LYS A 107 -48.65 2.25 16.18
N ILE A 108 -48.05 1.95 17.33
CA ILE A 108 -47.88 2.91 18.42
C ILE A 108 -46.50 2.79 19.06
N THR A 109 -45.91 3.93 19.41
CA THR A 109 -44.70 4.01 20.24
C THR A 109 -45.05 4.51 21.64
N ILE A 110 -44.71 3.70 22.65
CA ILE A 110 -44.96 3.95 24.07
C ILE A 110 -43.61 4.14 24.77
N PRO A 111 -43.38 5.28 25.43
CA PRO A 111 -42.12 5.58 26.09
C PRO A 111 -41.93 4.83 27.41
N LEU A 112 -40.68 4.68 27.85
CA LEU A 112 -40.28 4.05 29.10
C LEU A 112 -40.91 4.78 30.29
N SER A 113 -41.06 6.10 30.22
CA SER A 113 -41.75 6.91 31.22
C SER A 113 -43.18 6.47 31.54
N VAL A 114 -43.89 5.79 30.62
CA VAL A 114 -45.25 5.32 30.85
C VAL A 114 -45.26 4.26 31.93
N SER A 115 -45.96 4.58 33.01
CA SER A 115 -46.06 3.74 34.22
C SER A 115 -47.45 3.14 34.41
N ASN A 116 -48.43 3.57 33.61
CA ASN A 116 -49.80 3.08 33.66
C ASN A 116 -50.49 3.19 32.29
N ILE A 117 -51.20 2.14 31.90
CA ILE A 117 -52.14 2.13 30.77
C ILE A 117 -53.50 1.73 31.35
N GLY A 118 -54.48 2.62 31.24
CA GLY A 118 -55.82 2.45 31.78
C GLY A 118 -56.61 1.35 31.05
N ASP A 119 -57.64 0.83 31.71
CA ASP A 119 -58.50 -0.20 31.13
C ASP A 119 -59.10 0.27 29.78
N ASP A 120 -59.24 -0.66 28.84
CA ASP A 120 -59.80 -0.44 27.50
C ASP A 120 -59.08 0.65 26.68
N ALA A 121 -57.86 1.07 27.07
CA ALA A 121 -57.12 2.16 26.41
C ALA A 121 -56.97 1.92 24.91
N PHE A 122 -56.81 0.66 24.48
CA PHE A 122 -56.67 0.27 23.07
C PHE A 122 -57.82 -0.62 22.57
N TYR A 123 -58.96 -0.63 23.27
CA TYR A 123 -60.08 -1.48 22.90
C TYR A 123 -60.63 -1.16 21.50
N SER A 124 -60.85 -2.21 20.70
CA SER A 124 -61.29 -2.12 19.30
C SER A 124 -60.34 -1.40 18.33
N CYS A 125 -59.03 -1.35 18.63
CA CYS A 125 -57.98 -1.02 17.66
C CYS A 125 -57.62 -2.23 16.79
N TYR A 126 -58.54 -2.68 15.93
CA TYR A 126 -58.44 -3.99 15.24
C TYR A 126 -57.25 -4.16 14.30
N TYR A 127 -56.68 -3.07 13.79
CA TYR A 127 -55.52 -3.12 12.89
C TYR A 127 -54.19 -2.85 13.58
N LEU A 128 -54.18 -2.62 14.90
CA LEU A 128 -52.94 -2.44 15.66
C LEU A 128 -52.17 -3.75 15.61
N SER A 129 -51.04 -3.76 14.89
CA SER A 129 -50.19 -4.92 14.70
C SER A 129 -48.89 -4.82 15.49
N ASP A 130 -48.39 -3.60 15.69
CA ASP A 130 -47.05 -3.36 16.25
C ASP A 130 -47.10 -2.31 17.36
N VAL A 131 -46.56 -2.68 18.53
CA VAL A 131 -46.36 -1.79 19.68
C VAL A 131 -44.87 -1.74 19.97
N TYR A 132 -44.30 -0.54 19.92
CA TYR A 132 -42.90 -0.28 20.25
C TYR A 132 -42.85 0.31 21.65
N TYR A 133 -42.24 -0.40 22.60
CA TYR A 133 -41.97 0.11 23.94
C TYR A 133 -40.49 0.44 24.07
N THR A 134 -40.16 1.69 24.44
CA THR A 134 -38.76 2.14 24.48
C THR A 134 -37.96 1.58 25.67
N GLY A 135 -38.65 1.01 26.67
CA GLY A 135 -38.02 0.27 27.76
C GLY A 135 -37.76 -1.20 27.45
N THR A 136 -37.10 -1.88 28.36
CA THR A 136 -36.83 -3.33 28.25
C THR A 136 -38.11 -4.16 28.45
N LYS A 137 -38.09 -5.38 27.93
CA LYS A 137 -39.12 -6.39 28.18
C LYS A 137 -39.29 -6.68 29.66
N GLU A 138 -38.19 -6.72 30.42
CA GLU A 138 -38.23 -6.87 31.87
C GLU A 138 -39.02 -5.73 32.54
N GLU A 139 -38.72 -4.47 32.20
CA GLU A 139 -39.43 -3.30 32.76
C GLU A 139 -40.91 -3.25 32.36
N TRP A 140 -41.25 -3.66 31.13
CA TRP A 140 -42.65 -3.75 30.69
C TRP A 140 -43.46 -4.67 31.61
N TYR A 141 -42.91 -5.86 31.88
CA TYR A 141 -43.57 -6.85 32.73
C TYR A 141 -43.53 -6.47 34.21
N GLU A 142 -42.50 -5.76 34.69
CA GLU A 142 -42.45 -5.21 36.05
C GLU A 142 -43.52 -4.14 36.30
N LYS A 143 -43.78 -3.28 35.31
CA LYS A 143 -44.82 -2.24 35.39
C LYS A 143 -46.23 -2.77 35.22
N ASN A 144 -46.38 -4.04 34.82
CA ASN A 144 -47.67 -4.71 34.66
C ASN A 144 -48.62 -3.93 33.72
N LEU A 145 -48.06 -3.38 32.64
CA LEU A 145 -48.79 -2.69 31.58
C LEU A 145 -49.44 -3.76 30.68
N TYR A 146 -50.75 -4.01 30.85
CA TYR A 146 -51.47 -5.05 30.10
C TYR A 146 -52.76 -4.51 29.51
N ASP A 147 -52.79 -4.30 28.18
CA ASP A 147 -54.04 -4.11 27.43
C ASP A 147 -53.92 -4.34 25.90
N PHE A 148 -53.03 -5.25 25.45
CA PHE A 148 -52.89 -5.56 24.02
C PHE A 148 -53.33 -6.98 23.67
N ASP A 149 -53.95 -7.12 22.50
CA ASP A 149 -54.37 -8.41 21.95
C ASP A 149 -53.14 -9.32 21.73
N PRO A 150 -53.22 -10.64 22.00
CA PRO A 150 -52.12 -11.58 21.74
C PRO A 150 -51.57 -11.59 20.30
N MET A 151 -52.31 -11.04 19.33
CA MET A 151 -51.86 -10.92 17.93
C MET A 151 -50.97 -9.70 17.67
N VAL A 152 -50.81 -8.78 18.65
CA VAL A 152 -49.93 -7.63 18.57
C VAL A 152 -48.48 -8.07 18.80
N THR A 153 -47.57 -7.66 17.91
CA THR A 153 -46.13 -7.85 18.08
C THR A 153 -45.59 -6.73 18.97
N MET A 154 -45.01 -7.12 20.09
CA MET A 154 -44.31 -6.21 21.01
C MET A 154 -42.84 -6.14 20.60
N HIS A 155 -42.36 -4.91 20.40
CA HIS A 155 -40.94 -4.60 20.19
C HIS A 155 -40.44 -3.87 21.44
N PHE A 156 -39.37 -4.38 22.05
CA PHE A 156 -38.83 -3.86 23.31
C PHE A 156 -37.43 -3.28 23.11
N GLY A 157 -37.06 -2.30 23.94
CA GLY A 157 -35.73 -1.68 23.93
C GLY A 157 -34.58 -2.58 24.39
N ASP A 158 -34.81 -3.84 24.76
CA ASP A 158 -33.78 -4.87 24.96
C ASP A 158 -33.64 -5.83 23.76
N ASP A 159 -34.60 -5.82 22.84
CA ASP A 159 -34.50 -6.44 21.52
C ASP A 159 -34.01 -5.37 20.51
N LEU A 160 -32.85 -4.75 20.78
CA LEU A 160 -32.25 -3.62 20.02
C LEU A 160 -31.77 -4.00 18.60
N ILE A 161 -32.43 -4.97 17.97
CA ILE A 161 -32.19 -5.40 16.60
C ILE A 161 -33.48 -5.15 15.80
N ASP A 162 -33.44 -4.27 14.80
CA ASP A 162 -34.51 -4.09 13.83
C ASP A 162 -34.01 -4.42 12.42
N GLY A 163 -34.49 -5.55 11.89
CA GLY A 163 -34.05 -6.08 10.60
C GLY A 163 -32.55 -6.35 10.56
N TYR A 164 -31.79 -5.40 10.00
CA TYR A 164 -30.34 -5.48 9.84
C TYR A 164 -29.57 -4.60 10.86
N LEU A 165 -30.23 -3.79 11.67
CA LEU A 165 -29.58 -2.78 12.51
C LEU A 165 -29.58 -3.17 13.98
N THR A 166 -28.43 -3.09 14.63
CA THR A 166 -28.31 -3.03 16.09
C THR A 166 -28.19 -1.57 16.52
N TYR A 167 -28.86 -1.17 17.59
CA TYR A 167 -28.88 0.22 18.03
C TYR A 167 -28.86 0.34 19.57
N GLU A 168 -28.68 1.55 20.07
CA GLU A 168 -28.79 1.90 21.48
C GLU A 168 -29.71 3.12 21.64
N LEU A 169 -30.44 3.17 22.76
CA LEU A 169 -31.32 4.28 23.11
C LEU A 169 -30.72 5.07 24.26
N ALA A 170 -30.55 6.37 24.08
CA ALA A 170 -30.06 7.27 25.13
C ALA A 170 -30.64 8.68 24.95
N ASP A 171 -31.10 9.29 26.05
CA ASP A 171 -31.55 10.69 26.10
C ASP A 171 -32.57 11.08 25.00
N GLY A 172 -33.49 10.19 24.67
CA GLY A 172 -34.52 10.42 23.65
C GLY A 172 -34.01 10.35 22.21
N LYS A 173 -32.86 9.71 21.99
CA LYS A 173 -32.19 9.53 20.69
C LYS A 173 -31.85 8.06 20.46
N THR A 174 -31.71 7.71 19.20
CA THR A 174 -31.22 6.40 18.76
C THR A 174 -29.85 6.52 18.10
N VAL A 175 -28.93 5.64 18.50
CA VAL A 175 -27.58 5.48 17.95
C VAL A 175 -27.50 4.11 17.29
N ILE A 176 -27.20 4.04 16.00
CA ILE A 176 -26.96 2.75 15.33
C ILE A 176 -25.55 2.30 15.68
N THR A 177 -25.42 1.14 16.32
CA THR A 177 -24.15 0.62 16.84
C THR A 177 -23.56 -0.50 15.98
N ASP A 178 -24.38 -1.20 15.20
CA ASP A 178 -23.93 -2.25 14.28
C ASP A 178 -24.94 -2.48 13.15
N CYS A 179 -24.48 -3.07 12.06
CA CYS A 179 -25.30 -3.49 10.93
C CYS A 179 -24.85 -4.86 10.45
N ASP A 180 -25.80 -5.79 10.31
CA ASP A 180 -25.52 -7.12 9.79
C ASP A 180 -24.96 -7.01 8.35
N SER A 181 -23.74 -7.53 8.17
CA SER A 181 -23.02 -7.64 6.89
C SER A 181 -23.80 -8.34 5.75
N ALA A 182 -24.92 -8.99 6.05
CA ALA A 182 -25.85 -9.53 5.07
C ALA A 182 -26.68 -8.44 4.35
N VAL A 183 -26.71 -7.21 4.86
CA VAL A 183 -27.36 -6.06 4.20
C VAL A 183 -26.83 -5.93 2.77
N SER A 184 -27.74 -5.76 1.80
CA SER A 184 -27.39 -5.78 0.38
C SER A 184 -28.31 -4.91 -0.45
N GLY A 185 -27.81 -4.45 -1.60
CA GLY A 185 -28.60 -3.61 -2.50
C GLY A 185 -28.74 -2.18 -1.97
N GLU A 186 -29.93 -1.59 -2.10
CA GLU A 186 -30.22 -0.28 -1.53
C GLU A 186 -30.77 -0.45 -0.11
N PHE A 187 -30.25 0.32 0.85
CA PHE A 187 -30.71 0.32 2.24
C PHE A 187 -31.07 1.74 2.68
N GLU A 188 -32.17 1.87 3.40
CA GLU A 188 -32.65 3.14 3.94
C GLU A 188 -32.67 3.03 5.46
N ILE A 189 -31.89 3.89 6.13
CA ILE A 189 -31.92 3.99 7.59
C ILE A 189 -33.24 4.70 7.95
N PRO A 190 -34.07 4.12 8.83
CA PRO A 190 -35.31 4.75 9.23
C PRO A 190 -35.03 6.02 10.05
N GLU A 191 -35.84 7.05 9.84
CA GLU A 191 -35.75 8.31 10.61
C GLU A 191 -36.00 8.09 12.11
N ILE A 192 -36.92 7.16 12.43
CA ILE A 192 -37.25 6.73 13.79
C ILE A 192 -36.94 5.25 13.94
N LEU A 193 -36.08 4.90 14.90
CA LEU A 193 -35.71 3.52 15.23
C LEU A 193 -35.82 3.33 16.74
N GLY A 194 -36.44 2.26 17.21
CA GLY A 194 -36.68 2.07 18.65
C GLY A 194 -37.55 3.15 19.29
N GLY A 195 -38.36 3.86 18.49
CA GLY A 195 -39.27 4.92 18.96
C GLY A 195 -38.68 6.32 19.05
N TYR A 196 -37.38 6.49 18.78
CA TYR A 196 -36.68 7.77 18.83
C TYR A 196 -35.99 8.10 17.50
N PRO A 197 -35.70 9.39 17.24
CA PRO A 197 -34.96 9.78 16.06
C PRO A 197 -33.56 9.16 16.03
N VAL A 198 -33.17 8.63 14.88
CA VAL A 198 -31.80 8.17 14.64
C VAL A 198 -30.92 9.39 14.47
N THR A 199 -30.02 9.61 15.42
CA THR A 199 -29.17 10.82 15.45
C THR A 199 -27.69 10.53 15.24
N GLU A 200 -27.27 9.27 15.36
CA GLU A 200 -25.87 8.89 15.22
C GLU A 200 -25.74 7.51 14.58
N ILE A 201 -24.72 7.39 13.72
CA ILE A 201 -24.18 6.12 13.25
C ILE A 201 -22.83 5.97 13.93
N ALA A 202 -22.71 5.01 14.85
CA ALA A 202 -21.52 4.85 15.67
C ALA A 202 -20.32 4.35 14.87
N THR A 203 -19.16 4.32 15.54
CA THR A 203 -17.90 3.82 14.97
C THR A 203 -18.07 2.43 14.38
N GLY A 204 -17.72 2.28 13.09
CA GLY A 204 -17.73 0.99 12.40
C GLY A 204 -19.12 0.37 12.16
N ALA A 205 -20.22 1.07 12.44
CA ALA A 205 -21.55 0.46 12.45
C ALA A 205 -21.98 -0.19 11.12
N PHE A 206 -21.55 0.31 9.97
CA PHE A 206 -21.74 -0.32 8.65
C PHE A 206 -20.42 -0.84 8.06
N GLY A 207 -19.37 -0.99 8.87
CA GLY A 207 -18.06 -1.44 8.44
C GLY A 207 -18.12 -2.77 7.69
N ASN A 208 -17.46 -2.85 6.54
CA ASN A 208 -17.37 -4.04 5.68
C ASN A 208 -18.74 -4.56 5.17
N CYS A 209 -19.77 -3.72 5.07
CA CYS A 209 -21.02 -4.05 4.38
C CYS A 209 -20.83 -4.11 2.85
N THR A 210 -19.99 -5.02 2.37
CA THR A 210 -19.51 -5.11 0.96
C THR A 210 -20.61 -5.35 -0.08
N LYS A 211 -21.79 -5.80 0.32
CA LYS A 211 -22.94 -6.02 -0.57
C LYS A 211 -23.89 -4.83 -0.64
N LEU A 212 -23.74 -3.85 0.26
CA LEU A 212 -24.49 -2.61 0.25
C LEU A 212 -24.06 -1.78 -0.97
N THR A 213 -25.02 -1.39 -1.80
CA THR A 213 -24.76 -0.65 -3.04
C THR A 213 -25.17 0.82 -2.96
N LYS A 214 -26.11 1.15 -2.08
CA LYS A 214 -26.55 2.53 -1.83
C LYS A 214 -27.11 2.62 -0.42
N ILE A 215 -26.82 3.72 0.26
CA ILE A 215 -27.40 4.03 1.57
C ILE A 215 -28.09 5.39 1.57
N THR A 216 -29.30 5.42 2.11
CA THR A 216 -30.03 6.65 2.44
C THR A 216 -29.94 6.85 3.95
N ILE A 217 -29.33 7.96 4.37
CA ILE A 217 -29.19 8.36 5.77
C ILE A 217 -30.19 9.49 6.02
N PRO A 218 -31.06 9.42 7.06
CA PRO A 218 -32.06 10.43 7.33
C PRO A 218 -31.44 11.72 7.88
N ASP A 219 -32.12 12.85 7.67
CA ASP A 219 -31.64 14.18 8.11
C ASP A 219 -31.58 14.32 9.64
N THR A 220 -32.23 13.43 10.39
CA THR A 220 -32.11 13.38 11.85
C THR A 220 -30.70 13.01 12.32
N VAL A 221 -29.87 12.41 11.46
CA VAL A 221 -28.49 12.03 11.79
C VAL A 221 -27.59 13.27 11.86
N GLU A 222 -27.00 13.48 13.03
CA GLU A 222 -26.08 14.57 13.35
C GLU A 222 -24.61 14.10 13.28
N VAL A 223 -24.36 12.80 13.51
CA VAL A 223 -23.02 12.23 13.64
C VAL A 223 -22.87 10.95 12.80
N ILE A 224 -21.83 10.90 11.97
CA ILE A 224 -21.31 9.68 11.35
C ILE A 224 -19.95 9.41 11.96
N GLY A 225 -19.85 8.33 12.73
CA GLY A 225 -18.68 7.94 13.50
C GLY A 225 -17.47 7.54 12.65
N GLU A 226 -16.34 7.37 13.33
CA GLU A 226 -15.11 6.85 12.71
C GLU A 226 -15.36 5.48 12.07
N ASP A 227 -14.77 5.22 10.90
CA ASP A 227 -14.93 3.95 10.17
C ASP A 227 -16.38 3.52 9.87
N ALA A 228 -17.39 4.40 10.05
CA ALA A 228 -18.80 4.01 10.02
C ALA A 228 -19.19 3.23 8.76
N PHE A 229 -18.66 3.61 7.59
CA PHE A 229 -18.84 2.92 6.31
C PHE A 229 -17.53 2.36 5.75
N ALA A 230 -16.48 2.22 6.56
CA ALA A 230 -15.19 1.72 6.09
C ALA A 230 -15.29 0.32 5.47
N GLY A 231 -14.69 0.12 4.30
CA GLY A 231 -14.70 -1.15 3.59
C GLY A 231 -16.04 -1.51 2.92
N CYS A 232 -16.99 -0.58 2.80
CA CYS A 232 -18.21 -0.76 2.00
C CYS A 232 -17.89 -0.73 0.48
N THR A 233 -17.12 -1.70 0.01
CA THR A 233 -16.59 -1.77 -1.37
C THR A 233 -17.64 -1.88 -2.47
N GLY A 234 -18.88 -2.24 -2.13
CA GLY A 234 -20.02 -2.24 -3.07
C GLY A 234 -20.76 -0.90 -3.17
N LEU A 235 -20.51 0.03 -2.25
CA LEU A 235 -21.29 1.26 -2.09
C LEU A 235 -20.99 2.23 -3.23
N THR A 236 -21.97 2.44 -4.11
CA THR A 236 -21.84 3.28 -5.30
C THR A 236 -22.27 4.73 -5.08
N LYS A 237 -23.14 4.95 -4.08
CA LYS A 237 -23.71 6.24 -3.70
C LYS A 237 -24.03 6.26 -2.21
N ALA A 238 -23.65 7.34 -1.55
CA ALA A 238 -24.05 7.66 -0.18
C ALA A 238 -24.48 9.14 -0.10
N ASN A 239 -25.48 9.44 0.72
CA ASN A 239 -25.82 10.81 1.09
C ASN A 239 -25.27 11.10 2.48
N ILE A 240 -24.53 12.20 2.65
CA ILE A 240 -24.20 12.72 3.97
C ILE A 240 -25.32 13.71 4.35
N PRO A 241 -26.01 13.52 5.50
CA PRO A 241 -27.10 14.39 5.93
C PRO A 241 -26.69 15.86 6.14
N ASP A 242 -27.63 16.78 5.91
CA ASP A 242 -27.39 18.23 6.01
C ASP A 242 -27.02 18.72 7.43
N ASN A 243 -27.26 17.91 8.46
CA ASN A 243 -26.93 18.25 9.85
C ASN A 243 -25.53 17.76 10.29
N VAL A 244 -24.82 17.00 9.46
CA VAL A 244 -23.47 16.53 9.76
C VAL A 244 -22.46 17.68 9.60
N THR A 245 -21.71 17.95 10.67
CA THR A 245 -20.71 19.04 10.70
C THR A 245 -19.27 18.56 10.54
N VAL A 246 -18.98 17.28 10.77
CA VAL A 246 -17.65 16.69 10.66
C VAL A 246 -17.75 15.35 9.96
N ILE A 247 -16.91 15.13 8.95
CA ILE A 247 -16.74 13.80 8.33
C ILE A 247 -15.54 13.14 9.02
N MET A 248 -15.83 12.19 9.92
CA MET A 248 -14.84 11.59 10.81
C MET A 248 -13.78 10.74 10.10
N THR A 249 -12.72 10.42 10.85
CA THR A 249 -11.59 9.62 10.40
C THR A 249 -12.08 8.30 9.80
N TYR A 250 -11.60 7.97 8.60
CA TYR A 250 -11.97 6.75 7.87
C TYR A 250 -13.47 6.53 7.60
N ALA A 251 -14.35 7.52 7.79
CA ALA A 251 -15.81 7.33 7.72
C ALA A 251 -16.29 6.62 6.44
N PHE A 252 -15.66 6.88 5.29
CA PHE A 252 -15.90 6.22 4.00
C PHE A 252 -14.63 5.58 3.41
N PHE A 253 -13.68 5.17 4.26
CA PHE A 253 -12.43 4.54 3.82
C PHE A 253 -12.70 3.30 2.96
N ASN A 254 -12.01 3.17 1.83
CA ASN A 254 -12.11 2.02 0.92
C ASN A 254 -13.54 1.71 0.45
N CYS A 255 -14.39 2.73 0.30
CA CYS A 255 -15.64 2.65 -0.47
C CYS A 255 -15.31 2.71 -1.97
N SER A 256 -14.59 1.71 -2.48
CA SER A 256 -13.94 1.75 -3.81
C SER A 256 -14.90 1.82 -5.00
N ALA A 257 -16.18 1.47 -4.83
CA ALA A 257 -17.21 1.64 -5.86
C ALA A 257 -17.93 2.99 -5.82
N LEU A 258 -17.63 3.86 -4.84
CA LEU A 258 -18.34 5.13 -4.63
C LEU A 258 -18.03 6.10 -5.77
N THR A 259 -19.04 6.37 -6.60
CA THR A 259 -18.88 7.21 -7.81
C THR A 259 -19.19 8.68 -7.59
N GLU A 260 -20.12 8.94 -6.67
CA GLU A 260 -20.56 10.28 -6.30
C GLU A 260 -20.79 10.37 -4.79
N ILE A 261 -20.35 11.47 -4.20
CA ILE A 261 -20.71 11.85 -2.84
C ILE A 261 -20.85 13.36 -2.73
N THR A 262 -21.95 13.81 -2.12
CA THR A 262 -22.17 15.23 -1.85
C THR A 262 -21.74 15.55 -0.44
N ILE A 263 -20.86 16.53 -0.28
CA ILE A 263 -20.46 17.08 1.01
C ILE A 263 -21.43 18.22 1.36
N PRO A 264 -22.27 18.10 2.40
CA PRO A 264 -23.33 19.05 2.69
C PRO A 264 -22.79 20.39 3.24
N PRO A 265 -23.57 21.48 3.12
CA PRO A 265 -23.15 22.84 3.48
C PRO A 265 -22.97 23.09 4.99
N ALA A 266 -23.26 22.11 5.85
CA ALA A 266 -22.96 22.19 7.28
C ALA A 266 -21.57 21.66 7.63
N VAL A 267 -20.93 20.87 6.75
CA VAL A 267 -19.62 20.26 7.02
C VAL A 267 -18.55 21.34 7.17
N LYS A 268 -17.87 21.30 8.30
CA LYS A 268 -16.75 22.16 8.70
C LYS A 268 -15.41 21.46 8.52
N GLU A 269 -15.34 20.17 8.84
CA GLU A 269 -14.09 19.45 8.92
C GLU A 269 -14.18 18.11 8.18
N ILE A 270 -13.15 17.78 7.41
CA ILE A 270 -12.97 16.48 6.76
C ILE A 270 -11.70 15.85 7.33
N MET A 271 -11.86 14.83 8.15
CA MET A 271 -10.77 14.24 8.94
C MET A 271 -9.88 13.28 8.13
N GLU A 272 -8.80 12.81 8.77
CA GLU A 272 -7.79 11.96 8.15
C GLU A 272 -8.42 10.71 7.49
N TYR A 273 -8.00 10.41 6.26
CA TYR A 273 -8.47 9.25 5.49
C TYR A 273 -9.99 9.13 5.24
N ALA A 274 -10.80 10.16 5.50
CA ALA A 274 -12.27 10.09 5.41
C ALA A 274 -12.80 9.47 4.11
N PHE A 275 -12.20 9.79 2.96
CA PHE A 275 -12.52 9.26 1.62
C PHE A 275 -11.37 8.48 0.99
N CYS A 276 -10.38 8.08 1.78
CA CYS A 276 -9.21 7.40 1.27
C CYS A 276 -9.61 6.10 0.55
N SER A 277 -9.01 5.84 -0.61
CA SER A 277 -9.28 4.69 -1.48
C SER A 277 -10.70 4.62 -2.05
N CYS A 278 -11.43 5.74 -2.11
CA CYS A 278 -12.64 5.87 -2.93
C CYS A 278 -12.27 6.00 -4.42
N SER A 279 -11.74 4.93 -5.02
CA SER A 279 -11.09 4.95 -6.32
C SER A 279 -12.03 5.19 -7.51
N ALA A 280 -13.33 4.93 -7.38
CA ALA A 280 -14.33 5.22 -8.40
C ALA A 280 -14.88 6.66 -8.36
N LEU A 281 -14.50 7.48 -7.38
CA LEU A 281 -15.02 8.83 -7.21
C LEU A 281 -14.53 9.72 -8.37
N HIS A 282 -15.46 10.24 -9.17
CA HIS A 282 -15.15 10.97 -10.41
C HIS A 282 -15.07 12.49 -10.22
N GLU A 283 -15.91 13.03 -9.35
CA GLU A 283 -15.97 14.44 -9.01
C GLU A 283 -15.86 14.66 -7.51
N LEU A 284 -15.20 15.76 -7.13
CA LEU A 284 -15.10 16.24 -5.76
C LEU A 284 -15.54 17.70 -5.71
N SER A 285 -16.53 18.01 -4.87
CA SER A 285 -16.97 19.37 -4.62
C SER A 285 -16.89 19.72 -3.13
N ILE A 286 -16.11 20.74 -2.80
CA ILE A 286 -15.96 21.25 -1.42
C ILE A 286 -16.90 22.45 -1.20
N PRO A 287 -17.83 22.42 -0.23
CA PRO A 287 -18.77 23.51 0.02
C PRO A 287 -18.12 24.70 0.73
N ALA A 288 -18.82 25.83 0.79
CA ALA A 288 -18.34 27.08 1.38
C ALA A 288 -17.98 26.98 2.87
N SER A 289 -18.56 25.99 3.56
CA SER A 289 -18.47 25.81 5.01
C SER A 289 -17.22 25.11 5.50
N VAL A 290 -16.52 24.37 4.63
CA VAL A 290 -15.36 23.55 5.02
C VAL A 290 -14.18 24.45 5.37
N GLU A 291 -13.72 24.30 6.60
CA GLU A 291 -12.66 25.08 7.25
C GLU A 291 -11.36 24.27 7.39
N SER A 292 -11.43 22.93 7.45
CA SER A 292 -10.27 22.03 7.51
C SER A 292 -10.44 20.76 6.69
N ILE A 293 -9.34 20.30 6.09
CA ILE A 293 -9.19 19.02 5.39
C ILE A 293 -7.86 18.42 5.84
N ASP A 294 -7.94 17.30 6.55
CA ASP A 294 -6.78 16.63 7.13
C ASP A 294 -6.03 15.74 6.13
N SER A 295 -4.86 15.27 6.57
CA SER A 295 -3.95 14.49 5.73
C SER A 295 -4.64 13.28 5.09
N ARG A 296 -4.32 13.01 3.82
CA ARG A 296 -4.78 11.82 3.08
C ARG A 296 -6.30 11.63 3.03
N ALA A 297 -7.12 12.64 3.36
CA ALA A 297 -8.58 12.56 3.29
C ALA A 297 -9.08 12.02 1.93
N PHE A 298 -8.38 12.36 0.84
CA PHE A 298 -8.67 11.92 -0.54
C PHE A 298 -7.53 11.11 -1.20
N TYR A 299 -6.66 10.49 -0.41
CA TYR A 299 -5.62 9.59 -0.92
C TYR A 299 -6.25 8.40 -1.66
N GLY A 300 -5.68 7.91 -2.76
CA GLY A 300 -6.25 6.77 -3.49
C GLY A 300 -7.56 7.05 -4.25
N CYS A 301 -8.07 8.28 -4.25
CA CYS A 301 -9.18 8.71 -5.14
C CYS A 301 -8.67 8.86 -6.58
N SER A 302 -8.29 7.74 -7.21
CA SER A 302 -7.61 7.68 -8.51
C SER A 302 -8.51 7.96 -9.72
N GLY A 303 -9.83 7.80 -9.56
CA GLY A 303 -10.84 8.10 -10.58
C GLY A 303 -11.21 9.59 -10.71
N LEU A 304 -10.67 10.47 -9.86
CA LEU A 304 -11.03 11.88 -9.91
C LEU A 304 -10.63 12.50 -11.26
N GLU A 305 -11.58 13.21 -11.85
CA GLU A 305 -11.40 14.00 -13.07
C GLU A 305 -11.74 15.47 -12.86
N THR A 306 -12.65 15.78 -11.92
CA THR A 306 -13.07 17.16 -11.65
C THR A 306 -12.99 17.48 -10.16
N ILE A 307 -12.42 18.64 -9.83
CA ILE A 307 -12.37 19.16 -8.46
C ILE A 307 -12.90 20.59 -8.48
N THR A 308 -13.93 20.85 -7.69
CA THR A 308 -14.53 22.17 -7.49
C THR A 308 -14.57 22.56 -6.02
N VAL A 309 -14.53 23.86 -5.77
CA VAL A 309 -14.70 24.46 -4.44
C VAL A 309 -15.66 25.62 -4.61
N ASP A 310 -16.64 25.73 -3.72
CA ASP A 310 -17.58 26.86 -3.69
C ASP A 310 -16.82 28.19 -3.65
N GLU A 311 -17.23 29.16 -4.46
CA GLU A 311 -16.57 30.48 -4.58
C GLU A 311 -16.53 31.25 -3.25
N LYS A 312 -17.45 30.96 -2.34
CA LYS A 312 -17.53 31.57 -1.00
C LYS A 312 -16.66 30.87 0.05
N ASN A 313 -16.04 29.74 -0.26
CA ASN A 313 -15.12 29.10 0.68
C ASN A 313 -13.93 30.03 0.97
N GLU A 314 -13.71 30.34 2.24
CA GLU A 314 -12.69 31.28 2.71
C GLU A 314 -11.32 30.61 2.95
N THR A 315 -11.27 29.29 3.07
CA THR A 315 -10.04 28.51 3.34
C THR A 315 -9.47 27.91 2.06
N TYR A 316 -10.33 27.39 1.18
CA TYR A 316 -9.95 26.63 -0.01
C TYR A 316 -10.47 27.29 -1.28
N TYR A 317 -9.85 26.93 -2.40
CA TYR A 317 -10.33 27.23 -3.75
C TYR A 317 -9.94 26.12 -4.71
N SER A 318 -10.61 26.10 -5.87
CA SER A 318 -10.22 25.24 -6.99
C SER A 318 -9.72 26.09 -8.14
N SER A 319 -8.68 25.61 -8.81
CA SER A 319 -8.21 26.14 -10.09
C SER A 319 -7.42 25.08 -10.82
N GLY A 320 -7.69 24.88 -12.12
CA GLY A 320 -7.06 23.83 -12.92
C GLY A 320 -7.28 22.43 -12.34
N ASN A 321 -8.49 22.15 -11.85
CA ASN A 321 -8.85 20.89 -11.17
C ASN A 321 -7.89 20.51 -10.03
N CYS A 322 -7.41 21.50 -9.28
CA CYS A 322 -6.61 21.31 -8.08
C CYS A 322 -7.37 21.88 -6.88
N LEU A 323 -7.42 21.16 -5.77
CA LEU A 323 -7.86 21.65 -4.47
C LEU A 323 -6.68 22.33 -3.77
N ILE A 324 -6.82 23.63 -3.47
CA ILE A 324 -5.72 24.46 -2.99
C ILE A 324 -6.15 25.26 -1.76
N GLU A 325 -5.30 25.30 -0.73
CA GLU A 325 -5.44 26.18 0.42
C GLU A 325 -5.10 27.63 0.04
N ARG A 326 -5.99 28.57 0.37
CA ARG A 326 -5.91 29.98 -0.06
C ARG A 326 -4.71 30.72 0.54
N GLU A 327 -4.48 30.57 1.84
CA GLU A 327 -3.48 31.38 2.56
C GLU A 327 -2.05 30.99 2.17
N SER A 328 -1.77 29.69 2.11
CA SER A 328 -0.44 29.15 1.81
C SER A 328 -0.18 28.92 0.32
N GLY A 329 -1.22 28.75 -0.50
CA GLY A 329 -1.08 28.24 -1.87
C GLY A 329 -0.68 26.76 -1.92
N ARG A 330 -0.92 25.99 -0.84
CA ARG A 330 -0.64 24.56 -0.75
C ARG A 330 -1.68 23.76 -1.52
N LEU A 331 -1.24 23.01 -2.54
CA LEU A 331 -2.08 22.10 -3.30
C LEU A 331 -2.24 20.80 -2.51
N ILE A 332 -3.47 20.53 -2.10
CA ILE A 332 -3.84 19.39 -1.22
C ILE A 332 -4.16 18.16 -2.04
N ARG A 333 -4.92 18.33 -3.14
CA ARG A 333 -5.30 17.24 -4.04
C ARG A 333 -5.41 17.71 -5.48
N GLY A 334 -4.74 16.99 -6.37
CA GLY A 334 -4.96 17.03 -7.82
C GLY A 334 -5.70 15.77 -8.30
N CYS A 335 -5.92 15.72 -9.60
CA CYS A 335 -6.64 14.67 -10.29
C CYS A 335 -6.02 14.42 -11.67
N THR A 336 -6.60 13.50 -12.43
CA THR A 336 -6.07 13.05 -13.73
C THR A 336 -6.03 14.14 -14.81
N THR A 337 -6.82 15.20 -14.67
CA THR A 337 -6.92 16.31 -15.64
C THR A 337 -6.33 17.62 -15.11
N SER A 338 -5.65 17.58 -13.96
CA SER A 338 -5.16 18.78 -13.29
C SER A 338 -4.13 19.55 -14.11
N VAL A 339 -4.22 20.87 -14.00
CA VAL A 339 -3.21 21.83 -14.45
C VAL A 339 -2.84 22.69 -13.26
N ILE A 340 -1.62 22.53 -12.75
CA ILE A 340 -1.15 23.25 -11.56
C ILE A 340 -1.10 24.76 -11.87
N PRO A 341 -1.89 25.61 -11.20
CA PRO A 341 -1.95 27.05 -11.50
C PRO A 341 -0.79 27.83 -10.86
N ASP A 342 -0.47 29.00 -11.40
CA ASP A 342 0.60 29.92 -10.93
C ASP A 342 0.38 30.47 -9.49
N SER A 343 -0.75 30.17 -8.87
CA SER A 343 -1.03 30.51 -7.47
C SER A 343 -0.49 29.46 -6.49
N VAL A 344 -0.11 28.28 -6.95
CA VAL A 344 0.40 27.19 -6.10
C VAL A 344 1.85 27.45 -5.71
N ARG A 345 2.15 27.26 -4.42
CA ARG A 345 3.48 27.41 -3.81
C ARG A 345 4.06 26.08 -3.34
N GLU A 346 3.22 25.21 -2.82
CA GLU A 346 3.62 23.91 -2.28
C GLU A 346 2.74 22.81 -2.87
N LEU A 347 3.32 21.66 -3.19
CA LEU A 347 2.58 20.42 -3.39
C LEU A 347 2.67 19.58 -2.11
N ALA A 348 1.52 19.30 -1.50
CA ALA A 348 1.44 18.53 -0.26
C ALA A 348 1.81 17.05 -0.47
N GLU A 349 2.01 16.36 0.67
CA GLU A 349 2.14 14.90 0.73
C GLU A 349 0.98 14.23 -0.03
N TYR A 350 1.28 13.35 -0.98
CA TYR A 350 0.31 12.64 -1.82
C TYR A 350 -0.66 13.48 -2.65
N ALA A 351 -0.33 14.76 -2.91
CA ALA A 351 -1.17 15.67 -3.70
C ALA A 351 -1.69 15.06 -5.01
N PHE A 352 -0.88 14.31 -5.74
CA PHE A 352 -1.21 13.61 -6.98
C PHE A 352 -1.13 12.08 -6.84
N ALA A 353 -1.11 11.55 -5.62
CA ALA A 353 -0.97 10.12 -5.43
C ALA A 353 -2.05 9.33 -6.17
N ASP A 354 -1.63 8.22 -6.77
CA ASP A 354 -2.49 7.30 -7.53
C ASP A 354 -3.22 7.94 -8.71
N CYS A 355 -2.76 9.11 -9.21
CA CYS A 355 -3.24 9.69 -10.46
C CYS A 355 -2.69 8.91 -11.66
N PHE A 356 -3.11 7.65 -11.80
CA PHE A 356 -2.59 6.70 -12.81
C PHE A 356 -2.74 7.18 -14.24
N TYR A 357 -3.71 8.07 -14.52
CA TYR A 357 -4.00 8.59 -15.86
C TYR A 357 -3.47 10.01 -16.10
N LEU A 358 -2.75 10.61 -15.14
CA LEU A 358 -2.05 11.88 -15.37
C LEU A 358 -0.88 11.64 -16.32
N THR A 359 -0.95 12.20 -17.53
CA THR A 359 0.03 11.98 -18.61
C THR A 359 1.02 13.14 -18.77
N ASP A 360 0.57 14.37 -18.57
CA ASP A 360 1.39 15.57 -18.70
C ASP A 360 1.48 16.30 -17.34
N LEU A 361 2.69 16.48 -16.83
CA LEU A 361 2.95 17.25 -15.62
C LEU A 361 3.69 18.55 -15.94
N ARG A 362 3.10 19.68 -15.56
CA ARG A 362 3.74 21.01 -15.64
C ARG A 362 3.86 21.64 -14.26
N ILE A 363 5.08 21.92 -13.83
CA ILE A 363 5.36 22.68 -12.60
C ILE A 363 5.48 24.18 -12.96
N PRO A 364 4.62 25.08 -12.43
CA PRO A 364 4.69 26.51 -12.72
C PRO A 364 5.84 27.20 -11.97
N ALA A 365 6.14 28.44 -12.36
CA ALA A 365 7.25 29.21 -11.78
C ALA A 365 7.09 29.52 -10.28
N SER A 366 5.86 29.45 -9.77
CA SER A 366 5.49 29.79 -8.40
C SER A 366 5.75 28.69 -7.38
N VAL A 367 5.94 27.43 -7.81
CA VAL A 367 6.14 26.30 -6.90
C VAL A 367 7.53 26.38 -6.27
N GLU A 368 7.54 26.44 -4.94
CA GLU A 368 8.70 26.61 -4.07
C GLU A 368 9.08 25.29 -3.37
N SER A 369 8.10 24.42 -3.11
CA SER A 369 8.32 23.11 -2.46
C SER A 369 7.41 22.02 -3.03
N ILE A 370 7.94 20.79 -3.08
CA ILE A 370 7.21 19.58 -3.49
C ILE A 370 7.55 18.51 -2.47
N ASP A 371 6.53 17.95 -1.83
CA ASP A 371 6.71 16.81 -0.93
C ASP A 371 7.18 15.56 -1.69
N ASN A 372 7.99 14.74 -1.02
CA ASN A 372 8.59 13.53 -1.60
C ASN A 372 7.57 12.53 -2.14
N SER A 373 6.36 12.51 -1.58
CA SER A 373 5.30 11.57 -1.95
C SER A 373 4.22 12.21 -2.82
N SER A 374 4.36 13.49 -3.23
CA SER A 374 3.34 14.19 -4.00
C SER A 374 2.92 13.43 -5.27
N PHE A 375 3.83 12.69 -5.91
CA PHE A 375 3.59 11.96 -7.16
C PHE A 375 3.65 10.43 -6.98
N PHE A 376 3.43 9.93 -5.77
CA PHE A 376 3.40 8.49 -5.49
C PHE A 376 2.45 7.77 -6.47
N SER A 377 2.93 6.72 -7.12
CA SER A 377 2.15 5.93 -8.08
C SER A 377 1.51 6.69 -9.26
N CYS A 378 2.08 7.81 -9.70
CA CYS A 378 1.68 8.47 -10.95
C CYS A 378 2.20 7.71 -12.19
N SER A 379 1.68 6.50 -12.43
CA SER A 379 2.22 5.54 -13.40
C SER A 379 2.08 5.96 -14.88
N GLY A 380 1.07 6.77 -15.21
CA GLY A 380 0.76 7.18 -16.58
C GLY A 380 1.53 8.38 -17.13
N LEU A 381 2.45 8.97 -16.35
CA LEU A 381 3.21 10.14 -16.81
C LEU A 381 3.99 9.82 -18.09
N GLU A 382 3.96 10.75 -19.04
CA GLU A 382 4.69 10.67 -20.32
C GLU A 382 5.56 11.91 -20.55
N THR A 383 5.12 13.07 -20.04
CA THR A 383 5.88 14.32 -20.13
C THR A 383 5.95 15.02 -18.78
N ILE A 384 7.13 15.55 -18.49
CA ILE A 384 7.37 16.37 -17.29
C ILE A 384 8.07 17.64 -17.74
N THR A 385 7.46 18.78 -17.43
CA THR A 385 7.99 20.11 -17.75
C THR A 385 7.97 21.01 -16.52
N VAL A 386 8.98 21.87 -16.41
CA VAL A 386 9.03 22.93 -15.39
C VAL A 386 9.15 24.27 -16.11
N ASP A 387 8.42 25.27 -15.62
CA ASP A 387 8.56 26.64 -16.12
C ASP A 387 10.01 27.13 -15.99
N GLU A 388 10.56 27.74 -17.04
CA GLU A 388 11.96 28.18 -17.09
C GLU A 388 12.30 29.19 -15.98
N LYS A 389 11.30 29.88 -15.43
CA LYS A 389 11.46 30.84 -14.34
C LYS A 389 11.35 30.23 -12.95
N ASN A 390 11.13 28.91 -12.82
CA ASN A 390 11.11 28.27 -11.52
C ASN A 390 12.54 28.23 -10.94
N ASP A 391 12.70 28.85 -9.77
CA ASP A 391 13.98 29.00 -9.08
C ASP A 391 14.36 27.78 -8.21
N ALA A 392 13.41 26.87 -7.92
CA ALA A 392 13.61 25.69 -7.08
C ALA A 392 13.77 24.40 -7.91
N TYR A 393 13.11 24.30 -9.05
CA TYR A 393 13.00 23.09 -9.87
C TYR A 393 13.34 23.34 -11.34
N TYR A 394 13.70 22.27 -12.05
CA TYR A 394 13.83 22.24 -13.51
C TYR A 394 13.43 20.87 -14.04
N SER A 395 13.15 20.81 -15.35
CA SER A 395 12.98 19.56 -16.08
C SER A 395 14.12 19.34 -17.06
N SER A 396 14.61 18.11 -17.17
CA SER A 396 15.47 17.64 -18.27
C SER A 396 15.11 16.20 -18.60
N ASP A 397 14.93 15.88 -19.88
CA ASP A 397 14.64 14.52 -20.36
C ASP A 397 13.52 13.81 -19.57
N ASN A 398 12.42 14.54 -19.36
CA ASN A 398 11.25 14.13 -18.57
C ASN A 398 11.56 13.72 -17.12
N CYS A 399 12.62 14.26 -16.51
CA CYS A 399 12.86 14.19 -15.08
C CYS A 399 12.54 15.54 -14.43
N LEU A 400 11.76 15.54 -13.35
CA LEU A 400 11.59 16.66 -12.43
C LEU A 400 12.75 16.65 -11.42
N ILE A 401 13.53 17.72 -11.38
CA ILE A 401 14.76 17.79 -10.58
C ILE A 401 14.77 19.06 -9.72
N GLU A 402 15.14 18.90 -8.45
CA GLU A 402 15.41 19.98 -7.51
C GLU A 402 16.79 20.59 -7.76
N ARG A 403 16.86 21.91 -7.90
CA ARG A 403 18.08 22.65 -8.26
C ARG A 403 19.14 22.66 -7.16
N GLU A 404 18.73 22.76 -5.90
CA GLU A 404 19.68 22.92 -4.79
C GLU A 404 20.53 21.67 -4.55
N SER A 405 19.90 20.49 -4.69
CA SER A 405 20.46 19.19 -4.33
C SER A 405 20.78 18.29 -5.53
N ASP A 406 20.43 18.72 -6.75
CA ASP A 406 20.42 17.86 -7.95
C ASP A 406 19.66 16.54 -7.72
N ARG A 407 18.55 16.62 -6.97
CA ARG A 407 17.71 15.47 -6.61
C ARG A 407 16.60 15.29 -7.64
N LEU A 408 16.54 14.09 -8.22
CA LEU A 408 15.43 13.68 -9.07
C LEU A 408 14.23 13.35 -8.18
N ILE A 409 13.14 14.09 -8.36
CA ILE A 409 11.90 13.98 -7.57
C ILE A 409 10.93 13.02 -8.24
N ARG A 410 10.79 13.13 -9.56
CA ARG A 410 9.89 12.27 -10.35
C ARG A 410 10.42 12.08 -11.76
N GLY A 411 10.38 10.85 -12.24
CA GLY A 411 10.54 10.49 -13.65
C GLY A 411 9.30 9.78 -14.18
N CYS A 412 9.40 9.31 -15.41
CA CYS A 412 8.36 8.59 -16.13
C CYS A 412 8.98 7.56 -17.09
N LYS A 413 8.15 6.83 -17.84
CA LYS A 413 8.57 5.64 -18.61
C LYS A 413 9.64 5.89 -19.68
N ASN A 414 9.76 7.14 -20.14
CA ASN A 414 10.69 7.55 -21.20
C ASN A 414 11.79 8.49 -20.68
N SER A 415 11.96 8.58 -19.36
CA SER A 415 12.96 9.46 -18.74
C SER A 415 14.38 9.00 -19.02
N VAL A 416 15.28 9.96 -19.20
CA VAL A 416 16.73 9.74 -19.18
C VAL A 416 17.30 10.55 -18.02
N ILE A 417 17.89 9.88 -17.02
CA ILE A 417 18.43 10.56 -15.84
C ILE A 417 19.65 11.41 -16.26
N PRO A 418 19.64 12.74 -16.06
CA PRO A 418 20.78 13.58 -16.45
C PRO A 418 22.03 13.36 -15.58
N ASP A 419 23.23 13.55 -16.16
CA ASP A 419 24.52 13.35 -15.49
C ASP A 419 24.77 14.23 -14.25
N CYS A 420 24.04 15.35 -14.13
CA CYS A 420 24.14 16.23 -12.96
C CYS A 420 23.47 15.65 -11.72
N VAL A 421 22.50 14.73 -11.87
CA VAL A 421 21.73 14.16 -10.76
C VAL A 421 22.66 13.49 -9.75
N LYS A 422 22.47 13.84 -8.47
CA LYS A 422 23.20 13.26 -7.33
C LYS A 422 22.38 12.28 -6.53
N ILE A 423 21.07 12.50 -6.48
CA ILE A 423 20.15 11.76 -5.63
C ILE A 423 18.96 11.32 -6.47
N ILE A 424 18.66 10.03 -6.48
CA ILE A 424 17.35 9.53 -6.93
C ILE A 424 16.45 9.52 -5.70
N GLY A 425 15.50 10.46 -5.66
CA GLY A 425 14.66 10.70 -4.50
C GLY A 425 13.63 9.60 -4.24
N ASN A 426 12.96 9.73 -3.09
CA ASN A 426 11.91 8.81 -2.67
C ASN A 426 10.84 8.68 -3.76
N SER A 427 10.45 7.44 -4.08
CA SER A 427 9.39 7.15 -5.05
C SER A 427 9.57 7.77 -6.46
N ALA A 428 10.79 8.17 -6.82
CA ALA A 428 11.13 8.85 -8.07
C ALA A 428 10.56 8.18 -9.34
N PHE A 429 10.60 6.86 -9.39
CA PHE A 429 10.02 6.02 -10.44
C PHE A 429 8.98 5.04 -9.90
N SER A 430 8.48 5.25 -8.67
CA SER A 430 7.50 4.35 -8.03
C SER A 430 6.28 4.14 -8.94
N ASN A 431 5.91 2.85 -9.07
CA ASN A 431 4.89 2.28 -9.95
C ASN A 431 4.95 2.77 -11.40
N CYS A 432 6.14 3.10 -11.92
CA CYS A 432 6.34 3.34 -13.34
C CYS A 432 6.36 2.01 -14.10
N ALA A 433 5.21 1.33 -14.16
CA ALA A 433 5.09 -0.05 -14.66
C ALA A 433 5.55 -0.22 -16.12
N GLU A 434 5.48 0.84 -16.94
CA GLU A 434 5.94 0.83 -18.33
C GLU A 434 7.44 1.15 -18.50
N LEU A 435 8.19 1.44 -17.43
CA LEU A 435 9.64 1.68 -17.49
C LEU A 435 10.38 0.35 -17.73
N THR A 436 10.89 0.12 -18.94
CA THR A 436 11.56 -1.15 -19.30
C THR A 436 13.07 -1.14 -19.09
N GLU A 437 13.70 0.01 -19.28
CA GLU A 437 15.14 0.21 -19.13
C GLU A 437 15.43 1.58 -18.52
N ILE A 438 16.45 1.67 -17.68
CA ILE A 438 16.95 2.94 -17.18
C ILE A 438 18.43 2.84 -16.85
N THR A 439 19.19 3.86 -17.23
CA THR A 439 20.60 3.98 -16.86
C THR A 439 20.74 4.97 -15.73
N ILE A 440 21.37 4.54 -14.63
CA ILE A 440 21.75 5.42 -13.52
C ILE A 440 23.13 6.02 -13.82
N PRO A 441 23.28 7.36 -13.91
CA PRO A 441 24.57 7.98 -14.15
C PRO A 441 25.56 7.73 -13.01
N GLU A 442 26.86 7.62 -13.34
CA GLU A 442 27.95 7.44 -12.35
C GLU A 442 28.12 8.67 -11.43
N GLY A 443 27.36 9.75 -11.65
CA GLY A 443 27.30 10.91 -10.77
C GLY A 443 26.37 10.73 -9.56
N VAL A 444 25.48 9.74 -9.57
CA VAL A 444 24.48 9.48 -8.52
C VAL A 444 25.13 8.84 -7.31
N THR A 445 24.99 9.43 -6.13
CA THR A 445 25.60 8.93 -4.88
C THR A 445 24.58 8.26 -3.96
N GLU A 446 23.29 8.54 -4.13
CA GLU A 446 22.22 8.06 -3.25
C GLU A 446 20.98 7.65 -4.05
N ILE A 447 20.35 6.54 -3.63
CA ILE A 447 19.08 6.03 -4.15
C ILE A 447 18.18 5.78 -2.95
N TRP A 448 17.13 6.59 -2.81
CA TRP A 448 16.30 6.59 -1.61
C TRP A 448 15.11 5.61 -1.69
N GLN A 449 14.38 5.52 -0.58
CA GLN A 449 13.25 4.62 -0.39
C GLN A 449 12.25 4.60 -1.55
N PHE A 450 11.81 3.40 -1.95
CA PHE A 450 10.83 3.18 -3.03
C PHE A 450 11.22 3.75 -4.40
N ALA A 451 12.47 4.18 -4.62
CA ALA A 451 12.86 4.88 -5.85
C ALA A 451 12.43 4.17 -7.15
N PHE A 452 12.49 2.85 -7.20
CA PHE A 452 12.05 2.03 -8.34
C PHE A 452 10.96 1.01 -7.96
N ALA A 453 10.30 1.16 -6.80
CA ALA A 453 9.27 0.21 -6.37
C ALA A 453 8.14 0.09 -7.42
N GLY A 454 7.68 -1.12 -7.71
CA GLY A 454 6.61 -1.37 -8.68
C GLY A 454 6.96 -1.03 -10.14
N CYS A 455 8.25 -0.89 -10.48
CA CYS A 455 8.67 -0.82 -11.89
C CYS A 455 8.56 -2.20 -12.55
N GLU A 456 7.32 -2.65 -12.77
CA GLU A 456 7.03 -4.02 -13.23
C GLU A 456 7.66 -4.37 -14.59
N GLY A 457 7.85 -3.38 -15.47
CA GLY A 457 8.48 -3.56 -16.78
C GLY A 457 10.01 -3.60 -16.77
N LEU A 458 10.67 -3.19 -15.68
CA LEU A 458 12.13 -3.01 -15.63
C LEU A 458 12.84 -4.37 -15.61
N THR A 459 13.64 -4.68 -16.63
CA THR A 459 14.24 -6.03 -16.76
C THR A 459 15.66 -6.17 -16.27
N GLU A 460 16.46 -5.11 -16.37
CA GLU A 460 17.86 -5.06 -15.93
C GLU A 460 18.19 -3.66 -15.41
N ILE A 461 18.99 -3.59 -14.35
CA ILE A 461 19.53 -2.32 -13.86
C ILE A 461 20.95 -2.50 -13.31
N LYS A 462 21.79 -1.47 -13.49
CA LYS A 462 23.13 -1.37 -12.93
C LYS A 462 23.19 -0.26 -11.89
N ILE A 463 23.67 -0.59 -10.70
CA ILE A 463 23.97 0.38 -9.64
C ILE A 463 25.38 0.94 -9.88
N PRO A 464 25.59 2.27 -9.88
CA PRO A 464 26.90 2.87 -10.09
C PRO A 464 27.83 2.70 -8.88
N ASP A 465 29.15 2.81 -9.11
CA ASP A 465 30.20 2.61 -8.07
C ASP A 465 30.24 3.72 -7.00
N THR A 466 29.42 4.75 -7.17
CA THR A 466 29.25 5.86 -6.24
C THR A 466 28.18 5.63 -5.18
N VAL A 467 27.27 4.68 -5.38
CA VAL A 467 26.19 4.36 -4.44
C VAL A 467 26.69 3.38 -3.37
N LYS A 468 26.51 3.73 -2.10
CA LYS A 468 27.03 2.94 -0.96
C LYS A 468 25.99 2.05 -0.28
N GLU A 469 24.73 2.43 -0.38
CA GLU A 469 23.63 1.77 0.31
C GLU A 469 22.41 1.75 -0.62
N LEU A 470 21.71 0.62 -0.62
CA LEU A 470 20.36 0.53 -1.16
C LEU A 470 19.39 0.61 0.01
N GLU A 471 18.60 1.68 0.07
CA GLU A 471 17.60 1.89 1.11
C GLU A 471 16.45 0.87 1.04
N ARG A 472 15.47 1.02 1.94
CA ARG A 472 14.34 0.11 2.03
C ARG A 472 13.47 0.17 0.77
N TYR A 473 12.98 -0.99 0.33
CA TYR A 473 12.00 -1.11 -0.76
C TYR A 473 12.43 -0.53 -2.12
N VAL A 474 13.74 -0.31 -2.38
CA VAL A 474 14.20 0.37 -3.61
C VAL A 474 13.68 -0.29 -4.88
N PHE A 475 13.69 -1.63 -4.97
CA PHE A 475 13.18 -2.42 -6.09
C PHE A 475 11.99 -3.31 -5.70
N PHE A 476 11.27 -2.96 -4.61
CA PHE A 476 10.10 -3.70 -4.15
C PHE A 476 9.09 -3.91 -5.29
N GLY A 477 8.63 -5.14 -5.53
CA GLY A 477 7.64 -5.45 -6.55
C GLY A 477 8.11 -5.23 -7.99
N CYS A 478 9.41 -5.17 -8.28
CA CYS A 478 9.92 -5.14 -9.66
C CYS A 478 9.80 -6.54 -10.30
N ILE A 479 8.58 -6.96 -10.60
CA ILE A 479 8.28 -8.33 -11.05
C ILE A 479 8.98 -8.72 -12.35
N GLY A 480 9.30 -7.76 -13.22
CA GLY A 480 10.03 -7.99 -14.48
C GLY A 480 11.55 -8.03 -14.34
N LEU A 481 12.12 -7.68 -13.18
CA LEU A 481 13.56 -7.58 -12.98
C LEU A 481 14.20 -8.97 -13.02
N THR A 482 14.94 -9.26 -14.09
CA THR A 482 15.61 -10.54 -14.30
C THR A 482 17.05 -10.55 -13.79
N LYS A 483 17.69 -9.38 -13.84
CA LYS A 483 19.11 -9.19 -13.55
C LYS A 483 19.35 -7.86 -12.86
N ILE A 484 20.21 -7.87 -11.84
CA ILE A 484 20.74 -6.63 -11.27
C ILE A 484 22.25 -6.72 -11.08
N ILE A 485 22.94 -5.66 -11.49
CA ILE A 485 24.39 -5.50 -11.30
C ILE A 485 24.61 -4.52 -10.15
N LEU A 486 24.97 -5.06 -8.98
CA LEU A 486 25.38 -4.26 -7.82
C LEU A 486 26.83 -3.82 -7.96
N SER A 487 27.15 -2.61 -7.50
CA SER A 487 28.52 -2.10 -7.47
C SER A 487 29.29 -2.57 -6.24
N ASN A 488 30.62 -2.60 -6.36
CA ASN A 488 31.54 -2.98 -5.27
C ASN A 488 31.63 -1.93 -4.13
N SER A 489 30.81 -0.88 -4.19
CA SER A 489 30.66 0.12 -3.14
C SER A 489 29.48 -0.16 -2.22
N VAL A 490 28.54 -1.02 -2.61
CA VAL A 490 27.34 -1.33 -1.82
C VAL A 490 27.74 -2.12 -0.57
N THR A 491 27.52 -1.56 0.61
CA THR A 491 27.86 -2.21 1.89
C THR A 491 26.66 -2.90 2.55
N LYS A 492 25.44 -2.53 2.16
CA LYS A 492 24.21 -3.03 2.77
C LYS A 492 23.10 -3.15 1.73
N ILE A 493 22.34 -4.26 1.81
CA ILE A 493 21.08 -4.46 1.09
C ILE A 493 19.95 -4.23 2.09
N GLY A 494 19.18 -3.15 1.89
CA GLY A 494 18.12 -2.71 2.80
C GLY A 494 16.90 -3.65 2.88
N GLU A 495 16.05 -3.37 3.85
CA GLU A 495 14.78 -4.09 4.11
C GLU A 495 13.91 -4.13 2.85
N SER A 496 13.40 -5.31 2.50
CA SER A 496 12.54 -5.54 1.32
C SER A 496 13.07 -4.97 -0.01
N THR A 497 14.39 -4.82 -0.18
CA THR A 497 14.97 -4.18 -1.39
C THR A 497 14.52 -4.87 -2.68
N PHE A 498 14.53 -6.20 -2.72
CA PHE A 498 14.13 -7.03 -3.87
C PHE A 498 12.90 -7.90 -3.56
N ASP A 499 12.15 -7.54 -2.53
CA ASP A 499 10.90 -8.22 -2.17
C ASP A 499 9.93 -8.21 -3.37
N GLY A 500 9.38 -9.38 -3.71
CA GLY A 500 8.46 -9.55 -4.84
C GLY A 500 9.12 -9.44 -6.22
N CYS A 501 10.46 -9.43 -6.33
CA CYS A 501 11.18 -9.51 -7.61
C CYS A 501 11.11 -10.94 -8.19
N THR A 502 9.91 -11.34 -8.58
CA THR A 502 9.58 -12.74 -8.92
C THR A 502 10.32 -13.29 -10.13
N SER A 503 10.83 -12.45 -11.04
CA SER A 503 11.62 -12.87 -12.21
C SER A 503 13.14 -12.83 -12.00
N LEU A 504 13.62 -12.43 -10.82
CA LEU A 504 15.06 -12.25 -10.57
C LEU A 504 15.78 -13.61 -10.58
N THR A 505 16.72 -13.78 -11.50
CA THR A 505 17.50 -15.01 -11.68
C THR A 505 19.01 -14.78 -11.57
N GLU A 506 19.49 -13.59 -11.94
CA GLU A 506 20.91 -13.24 -11.93
C GLU A 506 21.19 -12.07 -10.97
N ILE A 507 21.76 -12.38 -9.80
CA ILE A 507 22.31 -11.40 -8.88
C ILE A 507 23.64 -11.87 -8.29
N THR A 508 24.64 -11.00 -8.29
CA THR A 508 25.91 -11.19 -7.57
C THR A 508 25.98 -10.20 -6.43
N ILE A 509 26.11 -10.70 -5.19
CA ILE A 509 26.28 -9.87 -4.00
C ILE A 509 27.78 -9.50 -3.90
N PRO A 510 28.15 -8.21 -3.96
CA PRO A 510 29.55 -7.82 -4.00
C PRO A 510 30.23 -8.02 -2.64
N ASN A 511 31.55 -8.26 -2.67
CA ASN A 511 32.38 -8.50 -1.47
C ASN A 511 32.44 -7.31 -0.48
N SER A 512 31.84 -6.17 -0.82
CA SER A 512 31.65 -5.02 0.06
C SER A 512 30.45 -5.17 1.00
N VAL A 513 29.49 -6.04 0.68
CA VAL A 513 28.26 -6.20 1.47
C VAL A 513 28.55 -6.89 2.80
N THR A 514 28.12 -6.28 3.89
CA THR A 514 28.24 -6.82 5.26
C THR A 514 26.91 -7.24 5.86
N GLU A 515 25.79 -6.73 5.35
CA GLU A 515 24.45 -6.97 5.89
C GLU A 515 23.42 -7.18 4.76
N ILE A 516 22.60 -8.23 4.92
CA ILE A 516 21.37 -8.48 4.15
C ILE A 516 20.19 -8.38 5.13
N SER A 517 19.35 -7.35 4.98
CA SER A 517 18.26 -7.02 5.91
C SER A 517 17.00 -7.89 5.73
N GLU A 518 16.01 -7.67 6.61
CA GLU A 518 14.74 -8.42 6.66
C GLU A 518 14.00 -8.34 5.32
N TYR A 519 13.43 -9.46 4.87
CA TYR A 519 12.70 -9.59 3.60
C TYR A 519 13.46 -9.16 2.33
N ALA A 520 14.78 -8.97 2.37
CA ALA A 520 15.54 -8.39 1.26
C ALA A 520 15.32 -9.08 -0.10
N PHE A 521 15.10 -10.40 -0.13
CA PHE A 521 14.76 -11.23 -1.27
C PHE A 521 13.48 -12.06 -1.01
N PHE A 522 12.54 -11.51 -0.24
CA PHE A 522 11.24 -12.16 -0.01
C PHE A 522 10.51 -12.37 -1.34
N GLU A 523 9.87 -13.52 -1.53
CA GLU A 523 9.13 -13.87 -2.75
C GLU A 523 9.92 -13.70 -4.08
N CYS A 524 11.25 -13.85 -4.04
CA CYS A 524 12.10 -13.99 -5.24
C CYS A 524 11.94 -15.39 -5.86
N THR A 525 10.76 -15.67 -6.40
CA THR A 525 10.32 -17.02 -6.76
C THR A 525 11.11 -17.70 -7.90
N SER A 526 11.83 -16.95 -8.73
CA SER A 526 12.69 -17.48 -9.80
C SER A 526 14.18 -17.59 -9.43
N LEU A 527 14.58 -17.15 -8.24
CA LEU A 527 16.00 -17.14 -7.84
C LEU A 527 16.45 -18.58 -7.52
N GLU A 528 17.17 -19.22 -8.45
CA GLU A 528 17.59 -20.63 -8.30
C GLU A 528 18.81 -20.81 -7.38
N SER A 529 19.74 -19.86 -7.46
CA SER A 529 20.96 -19.86 -6.65
C SER A 529 21.43 -18.45 -6.34
N ILE A 530 22.19 -18.31 -5.25
CA ILE A 530 22.79 -17.03 -4.86
C ILE A 530 24.20 -17.22 -4.33
N VAL A 531 25.06 -16.26 -4.65
CA VAL A 531 26.42 -16.16 -4.12
C VAL A 531 26.44 -15.17 -2.96
N ILE A 532 26.84 -15.63 -1.77
CA ILE A 532 26.95 -14.81 -0.56
C ILE A 532 28.43 -14.66 -0.20
N PRO A 533 28.99 -13.44 -0.17
CA PRO A 533 30.39 -13.24 0.13
C PRO A 533 30.70 -13.39 1.63
N ALA A 534 31.94 -13.80 1.95
CA ALA A 534 32.45 -13.92 3.31
C ALA A 534 32.49 -12.60 4.08
N SER A 535 32.30 -11.47 3.40
CA SER A 535 32.12 -10.16 4.03
C SER A 535 30.79 -10.04 4.78
N VAL A 536 29.78 -10.83 4.42
CA VAL A 536 28.47 -10.82 5.08
C VAL A 536 28.63 -11.32 6.51
N THR A 537 28.21 -10.47 7.45
CA THR A 537 28.22 -10.73 8.89
C THR A 537 26.83 -10.98 9.46
N SER A 538 25.77 -10.56 8.75
CA SER A 538 24.39 -10.76 9.17
C SER A 538 23.46 -10.96 7.98
N ILE A 539 22.54 -11.91 8.12
CA ILE A 539 21.37 -12.10 7.25
C ILE A 539 20.17 -12.18 8.19
N HIS A 540 19.23 -11.25 8.05
CA HIS A 540 18.08 -11.12 8.95
C HIS A 540 16.97 -12.14 8.63
N GLU A 541 15.98 -12.23 9.53
CA GLU A 541 14.83 -13.15 9.40
C GLU A 541 14.09 -12.93 8.07
N SER A 542 13.57 -14.01 7.51
CA SER A 542 12.76 -14.03 6.28
C SER A 542 13.39 -13.40 5.04
N ALA A 543 14.70 -13.10 5.05
CA ALA A 543 15.40 -12.47 3.92
C ALA A 543 15.22 -13.22 2.59
N PHE A 544 15.02 -14.54 2.63
CA PHE A 544 14.79 -15.40 1.46
C PHE A 544 13.48 -16.21 1.57
N GLU A 545 12.57 -15.86 2.49
CA GLU A 545 11.28 -16.55 2.60
C GLU A 545 10.44 -16.35 1.33
N GLY A 546 9.60 -17.33 0.99
CA GLY A 546 8.81 -17.26 -0.24
C GLY A 546 9.60 -17.48 -1.54
N SER A 547 10.87 -17.91 -1.48
CA SER A 547 11.72 -18.19 -2.65
C SER A 547 11.88 -19.71 -2.93
N PRO A 548 10.86 -20.41 -3.45
CA PRO A 548 10.86 -21.87 -3.58
C PRO A 548 11.85 -22.44 -4.60
N ALA A 549 12.31 -21.65 -5.57
CA ALA A 549 13.31 -22.08 -6.55
C ALA A 549 14.74 -22.10 -5.99
N LEU A 550 14.99 -21.40 -4.87
CA LEU A 550 16.31 -21.29 -4.29
C LEU A 550 16.73 -22.64 -3.70
N THR A 551 17.62 -23.33 -4.41
CA THR A 551 18.07 -24.69 -4.04
C THR A 551 19.55 -24.77 -3.71
N ASP A 552 20.35 -23.79 -4.15
CA ASP A 552 21.79 -23.75 -3.95
C ASP A 552 22.25 -22.36 -3.46
N VAL A 553 22.93 -22.32 -2.32
CA VAL A 553 23.57 -21.10 -1.78
C VAL A 553 25.08 -21.32 -1.78
N TYR A 554 25.80 -20.42 -2.44
CA TYR A 554 27.25 -20.46 -2.58
C TYR A 554 27.90 -19.42 -1.68
N TYR A 555 28.46 -19.85 -0.56
CA TYR A 555 29.16 -18.99 0.39
C TYR A 555 30.66 -18.96 0.11
N THR A 556 31.25 -17.77 -0.02
CA THR A 556 32.68 -17.64 -0.33
C THR A 556 33.61 -17.86 0.88
N GLY A 557 33.05 -17.86 2.09
CA GLY A 557 33.77 -18.18 3.32
C GLY A 557 33.74 -19.67 3.66
N THR A 558 34.40 -20.02 4.78
CA THR A 558 34.42 -21.40 5.28
C THR A 558 33.11 -21.74 6.00
N GLN A 559 32.84 -23.04 6.19
CA GLN A 559 31.73 -23.49 7.03
C GLN A 559 31.86 -23.00 8.49
N GLU A 560 33.09 -22.99 9.03
CA GLU A 560 33.36 -22.49 10.39
C GLU A 560 32.99 -21.00 10.52
N ASP A 561 33.29 -20.20 9.50
CA ASP A 561 32.94 -18.78 9.45
C ASP A 561 31.42 -18.59 9.42
N TRP A 562 30.70 -19.33 8.58
CA TRP A 562 29.23 -19.32 8.51
C TRP A 562 28.57 -19.63 9.86
N GLU A 563 29.00 -20.71 10.51
CA GLU A 563 28.47 -21.14 11.81
C GLU A 563 28.78 -20.12 12.92
N SER A 564 29.98 -19.52 12.91
CA SER A 564 30.40 -18.53 13.89
C SER A 564 29.59 -17.22 13.80
N LYS A 565 29.15 -16.85 12.60
CA LYS A 565 28.34 -15.66 12.31
C LYS A 565 26.85 -15.88 12.49
N GLN A 566 26.41 -17.11 12.73
CA GLN A 566 25.00 -17.46 12.94
C GLN A 566 24.09 -17.05 11.76
N LEU A 567 24.55 -17.27 10.52
CA LEU A 567 23.81 -16.91 9.30
C LEU A 567 22.68 -17.92 9.02
N PHE A 568 21.62 -17.91 9.84
CA PHE A 568 20.54 -18.91 9.82
C PHE A 568 19.27 -18.47 9.06
N ALA A 569 19.42 -17.92 7.85
CA ALA A 569 18.29 -17.41 7.07
C ALA A 569 17.68 -18.42 6.07
N PHE A 570 18.15 -19.66 6.05
CA PHE A 570 17.76 -20.67 5.07
C PHE A 570 17.20 -21.92 5.73
N ASP A 571 16.15 -22.49 5.13
CA ASP A 571 15.68 -23.83 5.44
C ASP A 571 16.70 -24.85 4.91
N VAL A 572 17.56 -25.35 5.81
CA VAL A 572 18.64 -26.30 5.49
C VAL A 572 18.12 -27.65 4.96
N GLU A 573 16.82 -27.95 5.08
CA GLU A 573 16.22 -29.13 4.46
C GLU A 573 15.90 -28.91 2.97
N LYS A 574 15.77 -27.64 2.54
CA LYS A 574 15.42 -27.26 1.16
C LYS A 574 16.61 -26.71 0.37
N VAL A 575 17.56 -26.08 1.06
CA VAL A 575 18.70 -25.37 0.43
C VAL A 575 20.01 -26.13 0.69
N LYS A 576 20.79 -26.35 -0.37
CA LYS A 576 22.16 -26.86 -0.27
C LYS A 576 23.13 -25.70 -0.08
N LEU A 577 23.92 -25.77 1.00
CA LEU A 577 24.99 -24.81 1.26
C LEU A 577 26.31 -25.32 0.68
N HIS A 578 26.97 -24.51 -0.13
CA HIS A 578 28.32 -24.73 -0.67
C HIS A 578 29.28 -23.73 -0.04
N PHE A 579 30.31 -24.21 0.64
CA PHE A 579 31.32 -23.37 1.30
C PHE A 579 32.61 -23.31 0.48
N ASP A 580 33.48 -22.35 0.81
CA ASP A 580 34.74 -22.09 0.12
C ASP A 580 34.54 -21.82 -1.39
N TYR A 581 33.38 -21.26 -1.74
CA TYR A 581 33.04 -20.97 -3.12
C TYR A 581 33.90 -19.83 -3.66
N ILE A 582 34.47 -20.02 -4.84
CA ILE A 582 35.20 -18.98 -5.56
C ILE A 582 34.30 -18.51 -6.70
N PRO A 583 33.70 -17.31 -6.60
CA PRO A 583 32.88 -16.76 -7.67
C PRO A 583 33.72 -16.64 -8.93
N VAL A 584 33.17 -17.06 -10.07
CA VAL A 584 33.78 -16.80 -11.38
C VAL A 584 33.49 -15.34 -11.76
N GLU A 585 33.98 -14.40 -10.98
CA GLU A 585 34.23 -13.05 -11.49
C GLU A 585 35.40 -13.17 -12.48
N LYS A 586 35.42 -12.36 -13.54
CA LYS A 586 36.60 -12.25 -14.43
C LYS A 586 37.86 -12.26 -13.54
N PRO A 587 38.73 -13.28 -13.62
CA PRO A 587 39.69 -13.51 -12.55
C PRO A 587 40.67 -12.33 -12.47
N ASP A 588 40.91 -11.83 -11.25
CA ASP A 588 42.15 -11.11 -10.98
C ASP A 588 43.29 -12.12 -11.06
N LEU A 589 43.88 -12.20 -12.25
CA LEU A 589 44.94 -13.13 -12.62
C LEU A 589 46.18 -13.04 -11.71
N ASN A 590 46.30 -11.99 -10.88
CA ASN A 590 47.46 -11.77 -10.03
C ASN A 590 47.46 -12.60 -8.74
N ASN A 591 46.35 -13.27 -8.36
CA ASN A 591 46.21 -13.87 -7.03
C ASN A 591 45.77 -15.34 -7.00
N LEU A 592 45.87 -16.08 -8.10
CA LEU A 592 45.61 -17.52 -8.10
C LEU A 592 46.69 -18.28 -7.30
N PRO A 593 46.33 -19.21 -6.38
CA PRO A 593 47.28 -20.03 -5.65
C PRO A 593 47.83 -21.16 -6.54
N VAL A 594 48.72 -20.81 -7.47
CA VAL A 594 49.42 -21.76 -8.34
C VAL A 594 50.77 -22.09 -7.72
N LYS A 595 51.00 -23.36 -7.35
CA LYS A 595 52.33 -23.83 -6.91
C LYS A 595 53.11 -24.36 -8.10
N VAL A 596 54.09 -23.59 -8.55
CA VAL A 596 55.09 -24.03 -9.53
C VAL A 596 56.19 -24.79 -8.78
N THR A 597 56.41 -26.07 -9.12
CA THR A 597 57.48 -26.88 -8.52
C THR A 597 58.86 -26.53 -9.11
N GLU A 598 59.94 -26.86 -8.40
CA GLU A 598 61.34 -26.51 -8.74
C GLU A 598 61.78 -26.98 -10.14
N ASP A 599 61.06 -27.92 -10.74
CA ASP A 599 61.26 -28.43 -12.10
C ASP A 599 60.35 -27.79 -13.17
N LYS A 600 59.70 -26.65 -12.89
CA LYS A 600 59.12 -25.69 -13.86
C LYS A 600 58.15 -26.25 -14.94
N THR A 601 57.76 -27.52 -14.88
CA THR A 601 56.89 -28.20 -15.86
C THR A 601 55.53 -28.64 -15.28
N HIS A 602 55.30 -28.44 -13.98
CA HIS A 602 54.09 -28.90 -13.30
C HIS A 602 53.35 -27.74 -12.61
N ILE A 603 52.05 -27.64 -12.87
CA ILE A 603 51.13 -26.73 -12.17
C ILE A 603 50.24 -27.58 -11.28
N ASN A 604 50.36 -27.40 -9.96
CA ASN A 604 49.49 -28.05 -8.99
C ASN A 604 48.38 -27.09 -8.55
N ILE A 605 47.14 -27.56 -8.64
CA ILE A 605 45.94 -26.79 -8.31
C ILE A 605 45.56 -27.07 -6.86
N ALA A 606 45.23 -26.03 -6.10
CA ALA A 606 44.75 -26.17 -4.72
C ALA A 606 43.42 -26.95 -4.66
N LYS A 607 43.20 -27.63 -3.53
CA LYS A 607 42.00 -28.43 -3.27
C LYS A 607 40.74 -27.52 -3.37
N GLY A 608 39.79 -27.84 -4.24
CA GLY A 608 38.51 -27.10 -4.36
C GLY A 608 38.09 -26.67 -5.77
N LEU A 609 38.97 -26.76 -6.77
CA LEU A 609 38.65 -26.37 -8.16
C LEU A 609 38.07 -27.53 -8.98
N THR A 610 37.00 -27.26 -9.74
CA THR A 610 36.32 -28.23 -10.63
C THR A 610 36.89 -28.22 -12.06
N VAL A 611 36.63 -29.30 -12.82
CA VAL A 611 37.21 -29.54 -14.16
C VAL A 611 36.75 -28.53 -15.21
N GLU A 612 35.55 -27.97 -15.05
CA GLU A 612 34.97 -27.02 -16.00
C GLU A 612 35.57 -25.61 -15.80
N GLN A 613 35.76 -25.21 -14.53
CA GLN A 613 36.46 -23.98 -14.14
C GLN A 613 37.90 -23.92 -14.68
N THR A 614 38.58 -25.07 -14.73
CA THR A 614 39.97 -25.15 -15.21
C THR A 614 40.10 -24.95 -16.72
N LYS A 615 39.12 -25.39 -17.52
CA LYS A 615 39.19 -25.27 -18.98
C LYS A 615 39.08 -23.83 -19.47
N GLU A 616 38.20 -23.02 -18.88
CA GLU A 616 38.07 -21.61 -19.23
C GLU A 616 39.21 -20.76 -18.67
N THR A 617 39.62 -21.00 -17.41
CA THR A 617 40.81 -20.34 -16.80
C THR A 617 42.09 -20.64 -17.60
N PHE A 618 42.25 -21.86 -18.11
CA PHE A 618 43.42 -22.24 -18.89
C PHE A 618 43.40 -21.68 -20.33
N LYS A 619 42.22 -21.49 -20.93
CA LYS A 619 42.08 -20.73 -22.19
C LYS A 619 42.54 -19.29 -22.02
N GLU A 620 42.18 -18.61 -20.93
CA GLU A 620 42.59 -17.22 -20.65
C GLU A 620 44.04 -17.09 -20.14
N PHE A 621 44.57 -18.08 -19.42
CA PHE A 621 45.99 -18.12 -19.01
C PHE A 621 46.94 -18.16 -20.22
N ILE A 622 46.57 -18.88 -21.27
CA ILE A 622 47.31 -18.91 -22.55
C ILE A 622 47.26 -17.53 -23.25
N VAL A 623 46.21 -16.74 -23.03
CA VAL A 623 46.00 -15.42 -23.67
C VAL A 623 46.87 -14.30 -23.04
N ASN A 624 47.42 -14.51 -21.83
CA ASN A 624 48.21 -13.50 -21.10
C ASN A 624 49.74 -13.71 -21.11
N ILE A 625 50.29 -14.49 -22.05
CA ILE A 625 51.74 -14.55 -22.28
C ILE A 625 52.13 -13.47 -23.28
N LEU A 626 52.97 -12.52 -22.89
CA LEU A 626 53.39 -11.40 -23.73
C LEU A 626 54.88 -11.45 -24.12
N ASP A 627 55.20 -10.74 -25.20
CA ASP A 627 56.09 -11.16 -26.28
C ASP A 627 57.34 -10.25 -26.49
N ILE A 628 57.97 -10.35 -27.68
CA ILE A 628 59.17 -9.59 -28.08
C ILE A 628 58.98 -8.07 -28.21
N ASN A 629 57.76 -7.54 -28.09
CA ASN A 629 57.50 -6.10 -28.10
C ASN A 629 56.90 -5.58 -26.78
N GLY A 630 56.93 -6.41 -25.74
CA GLY A 630 57.19 -5.93 -24.40
C GLY A 630 55.98 -5.42 -23.65
N ASN A 631 55.11 -6.35 -23.26
CA ASN A 631 54.45 -6.26 -21.95
C ASN A 631 54.54 -7.63 -21.23
N LYS A 632 54.31 -7.67 -19.93
CA LYS A 632 55.06 -8.45 -18.90
C LYS A 632 54.92 -10.00 -18.91
N LEU A 633 55.92 -10.84 -18.52
CA LEU A 633 57.23 -10.65 -17.85
C LEU A 633 58.27 -11.80 -18.09
N LYS A 634 59.56 -11.43 -18.01
CA LYS A 634 60.73 -12.22 -17.52
C LYS A 634 60.83 -12.09 -15.98
N ASP A 635 61.35 -13.03 -15.19
CA ASP A 635 62.77 -13.36 -15.02
C ASP A 635 62.94 -14.81 -14.48
N ASP A 636 63.94 -15.51 -15.02
CA ASP A 636 64.43 -16.83 -14.60
C ASP A 636 63.60 -18.10 -14.87
N VAL A 637 62.82 -18.17 -15.95
CA VAL A 637 62.42 -19.48 -16.52
C VAL A 637 62.54 -19.47 -18.04
N ALA A 638 63.64 -20.04 -18.55
CA ALA A 638 63.72 -20.46 -19.94
C ALA A 638 62.71 -21.61 -20.15
N ILE A 639 61.57 -21.31 -20.74
CA ILE A 639 60.65 -22.32 -21.29
C ILE A 639 61.10 -22.54 -22.73
N GLY A 640 62.06 -23.45 -22.91
CA GLY A 640 62.55 -23.84 -24.24
C GLY A 640 61.48 -24.59 -25.04
N THR A 641 61.75 -24.80 -26.33
CA THR A 641 60.91 -25.60 -27.24
C THR A 641 60.57 -26.97 -26.63
N GLY A 642 59.29 -27.21 -26.37
CA GLY A 642 58.78 -28.51 -25.92
C GLY A 642 58.44 -28.62 -24.43
N THR A 643 57.99 -27.54 -23.78
CA THR A 643 57.42 -27.66 -22.44
C THR A 643 56.07 -28.35 -22.49
N VAL A 644 56.02 -29.50 -21.84
CA VAL A 644 54.79 -30.24 -21.58
C VAL A 644 54.23 -29.70 -20.26
N ILE A 645 53.07 -29.07 -20.34
CA ILE A 645 52.27 -28.71 -19.17
C ILE A 645 51.35 -29.89 -18.88
N GLU A 646 51.52 -30.48 -17.71
CA GLU A 646 50.69 -31.55 -17.20
C GLU A 646 49.84 -31.04 -16.04
N ILE A 647 48.52 -31.19 -16.14
CA ILE A 647 47.55 -30.73 -15.15
C ILE A 647 47.10 -31.92 -14.32
N TYR A 648 47.29 -31.82 -13.00
CA TYR A 648 46.96 -32.87 -12.05
C TYR A 648 45.82 -32.44 -11.11
N ASN A 649 44.95 -33.38 -10.75
CA ASN A 649 44.02 -33.26 -9.63
C ASN A 649 44.45 -34.24 -8.54
N GLY A 650 45.08 -33.72 -7.47
CA GLY A 650 45.82 -34.55 -6.52
C GLY A 650 46.99 -35.25 -7.22
N GLU A 651 47.02 -36.59 -7.21
CA GLU A 651 48.06 -37.39 -7.91
C GLU A 651 47.66 -37.83 -9.33
N LYS A 652 46.44 -37.51 -9.80
CA LYS A 652 45.91 -38.03 -11.08
C LYS A 652 46.08 -37.00 -12.21
N LEU A 653 46.75 -37.39 -13.30
CA LEU A 653 46.88 -36.58 -14.52
C LEU A 653 45.53 -36.45 -15.23
N VAL A 654 45.11 -35.21 -15.49
CA VAL A 654 43.81 -34.86 -16.10
C VAL A 654 43.98 -34.33 -17.52
N GLU A 655 45.02 -33.54 -17.79
CA GLU A 655 45.28 -32.97 -19.12
C GLU A 655 46.79 -32.76 -19.36
N LYS A 656 47.22 -32.89 -20.63
CA LYS A 656 48.62 -32.74 -21.04
C LYS A 656 48.68 -31.90 -22.32
N LYS A 657 49.34 -30.74 -22.28
CA LYS A 657 49.44 -29.82 -23.42
C LYS A 657 50.89 -29.38 -23.66
N VAL A 658 51.27 -29.30 -24.93
CA VAL A 658 52.60 -28.83 -25.34
C VAL A 658 52.50 -27.36 -25.74
N VAL A 659 53.30 -26.50 -25.13
CA VAL A 659 53.39 -25.07 -25.47
C VAL A 659 54.70 -24.80 -26.20
N VAL A 660 54.64 -24.08 -27.32
CA VAL A 660 55.79 -23.71 -28.14
C VAL A 660 55.77 -22.20 -28.43
N PHE A 661 56.92 -21.56 -28.37
CA PHE A 661 57.08 -20.17 -28.81
C PHE A 661 57.26 -20.13 -30.32
N LYS A 662 56.29 -19.54 -31.03
CA LYS A 662 56.36 -19.41 -32.49
C LYS A 662 57.58 -18.58 -32.90
N GLY A 663 58.38 -19.13 -33.80
CA GLY A 663 59.60 -18.52 -34.33
C GLY A 663 60.88 -18.77 -33.51
N ASP A 664 60.80 -19.26 -32.27
CA ASP A 664 61.97 -19.68 -31.49
C ASP A 664 62.14 -21.20 -31.60
N ILE A 665 63.08 -21.64 -32.43
CA ILE A 665 63.21 -23.06 -32.81
C ILE A 665 64.30 -23.74 -31.98
N ASN A 666 65.26 -22.97 -31.49
CA ASN A 666 66.32 -23.48 -30.63
C ASN A 666 65.98 -23.39 -29.13
N GLY A 667 64.87 -22.74 -28.77
CA GLY A 667 64.38 -22.62 -27.41
C GLY A 667 65.23 -21.69 -26.54
N ASP A 668 65.97 -20.76 -27.16
CA ASP A 668 66.85 -19.81 -26.45
C ASP A 668 66.09 -18.58 -25.91
N GLY A 669 64.78 -18.54 -26.12
CA GLY A 669 63.88 -17.48 -25.66
C GLY A 669 63.93 -16.22 -26.53
N GLN A 670 64.55 -16.26 -27.71
CA GLN A 670 64.65 -15.13 -28.62
C GLN A 670 64.49 -15.58 -30.08
N VAL A 671 63.65 -14.88 -30.84
CA VAL A 671 63.51 -15.10 -32.28
C VAL A 671 64.68 -14.42 -33.01
N LYS A 672 65.68 -15.20 -33.43
CA LYS A 672 66.88 -14.70 -34.10
C LYS A 672 67.01 -15.20 -35.53
N THR A 673 67.98 -14.63 -36.23
CA THR A 673 68.37 -15.10 -37.57
C THR A 673 68.84 -16.58 -37.57
N THR A 674 69.28 -17.10 -36.42
CA THR A 674 69.56 -18.53 -36.21
C THR A 674 68.32 -19.40 -36.27
N ASP A 675 67.20 -18.96 -35.74
CA ASP A 675 65.93 -19.68 -35.80
C ASP A 675 65.37 -19.68 -37.21
N ALA A 676 65.41 -18.53 -37.88
CA ALA A 676 65.09 -18.48 -39.30
C ALA A 676 65.93 -19.46 -40.14
N ARG A 677 67.22 -19.58 -39.81
CA ARG A 677 68.12 -20.55 -40.47
C ARG A 677 67.72 -21.98 -40.15
N ASN A 678 67.34 -22.29 -38.92
CA ASN A 678 66.90 -23.62 -38.50
C ASN A 678 65.57 -24.01 -39.15
N ALA A 679 64.59 -23.09 -39.22
CA ALA A 679 63.34 -23.28 -39.98
C ALA A 679 63.62 -23.54 -41.45
N LEU A 680 64.52 -22.77 -42.08
CA LEU A 680 64.84 -22.93 -43.50
C LEU A 680 65.49 -24.28 -43.76
N ARG A 681 66.41 -24.71 -42.88
CA ARG A 681 67.06 -26.02 -42.99
C ARG A 681 66.06 -27.15 -42.78
N GLY A 682 65.12 -27.02 -41.84
CA GLY A 682 64.00 -27.95 -41.66
C GLY A 682 63.08 -28.01 -42.88
N ALA A 683 62.65 -26.87 -43.42
CA ALA A 683 61.80 -26.77 -44.60
C ALA A 683 62.43 -27.36 -45.88
N LEU A 684 63.77 -27.31 -45.98
CA LEU A 684 64.53 -27.91 -47.08
C LEU A 684 64.87 -29.38 -46.83
N GLY A 685 64.45 -29.97 -45.71
CA GLY A 685 64.77 -31.35 -45.32
C GLY A 685 66.25 -31.58 -45.01
N LEU A 686 67.00 -30.52 -44.72
CA LEU A 686 68.43 -30.57 -44.41
C LEU A 686 68.70 -30.90 -42.94
N ASP A 687 67.75 -30.60 -42.05
CA ASP A 687 67.76 -30.99 -40.63
C ASP A 687 66.42 -31.65 -40.27
N ASN A 688 66.47 -32.68 -39.42
CA ASN A 688 65.26 -33.28 -38.84
C ASN A 688 64.85 -32.49 -37.60
N LEU A 689 63.82 -31.66 -37.73
CA LEU A 689 63.21 -30.95 -36.60
C LEU A 689 62.19 -31.87 -35.89
N SER A 690 62.10 -31.74 -34.57
CA SER A 690 61.04 -32.40 -33.79
C SER A 690 59.67 -31.79 -34.08
N ASP A 691 58.59 -32.50 -33.76
CA ASP A 691 57.21 -31.99 -33.96
C ASP A 691 56.97 -30.65 -33.25
N ALA A 692 57.56 -30.45 -32.06
CA ALA A 692 57.50 -29.18 -31.34
C ALA A 692 58.26 -28.06 -32.07
N GLN A 693 59.40 -28.37 -32.69
CA GLN A 693 60.18 -27.41 -33.48
C GLN A 693 59.52 -27.11 -34.82
N ILE A 694 58.84 -28.08 -35.43
CA ILE A 694 58.02 -27.87 -36.63
C ILE A 694 56.84 -26.97 -36.28
N LEU A 695 56.17 -27.23 -35.16
CA LEU A 695 55.07 -26.41 -34.67
C LEU A 695 55.52 -24.98 -34.31
N ALA A 696 56.71 -24.82 -33.72
CA ALA A 696 57.32 -23.52 -33.46
C ALA A 696 57.71 -22.79 -34.76
N ALA A 697 58.18 -23.54 -35.76
CA ALA A 697 58.64 -22.99 -37.03
C ALA A 697 57.48 -22.61 -37.98
N ASP A 698 56.31 -23.24 -37.86
CA ASP A 698 55.08 -22.94 -38.62
C ASP A 698 54.41 -21.66 -38.09
N VAL A 699 55.00 -20.51 -38.37
CA VAL A 699 54.55 -19.22 -37.82
C VAL A 699 53.31 -18.65 -38.50
N ASN A 700 52.90 -19.20 -39.65
CA ASN A 700 51.68 -18.79 -40.35
C ASN A 700 50.48 -19.72 -40.07
N ASN A 701 50.66 -20.74 -39.21
CA ASN A 701 49.66 -21.74 -38.82
C ASN A 701 49.03 -22.49 -40.01
N ASP A 702 49.77 -22.68 -41.11
CA ASP A 702 49.28 -23.40 -42.28
C ASP A 702 49.41 -24.93 -42.15
N GLY A 703 50.00 -25.41 -41.05
CA GLY A 703 50.19 -26.81 -40.70
C GLY A 703 51.40 -27.45 -41.38
N THR A 704 52.20 -26.69 -42.14
CA THR A 704 53.34 -27.22 -42.90
C THR A 704 54.55 -26.30 -42.88
N LEU A 705 55.71 -26.81 -42.43
CA LEU A 705 56.95 -26.03 -42.43
C LEU A 705 57.49 -25.79 -43.85
N LYS A 706 57.51 -24.53 -44.30
CA LYS A 706 58.01 -24.09 -45.61
C LYS A 706 59.08 -23.00 -45.48
N ALA A 707 59.76 -22.73 -46.59
CA ALA A 707 60.73 -21.63 -46.67
C ALA A 707 60.09 -20.25 -46.45
N THR A 708 58.77 -20.14 -46.62
CA THR A 708 57.99 -18.94 -46.30
C THR A 708 58.00 -18.66 -44.80
N ASP A 709 57.89 -19.68 -43.96
CA ASP A 709 57.89 -19.52 -42.50
C ASP A 709 59.27 -19.09 -42.00
N ALA A 710 60.32 -19.72 -42.53
CA ALA A 710 61.69 -19.31 -42.28
C ALA A 710 61.97 -17.84 -42.67
N ARG A 711 61.39 -17.39 -43.79
CA ARG A 711 61.49 -15.99 -44.23
C ARG A 711 60.74 -15.07 -43.29
N SER A 712 59.55 -15.45 -42.84
CA SER A 712 58.78 -14.68 -41.86
C SER A 712 59.56 -14.55 -40.55
N ILE A 713 60.10 -15.65 -40.02
CA ILE A 713 60.95 -15.65 -38.81
C ILE A 713 62.16 -14.72 -38.99
N LEU A 714 62.79 -14.71 -40.17
CA LEU A 714 63.93 -13.84 -40.46
C LEU A 714 63.54 -12.36 -40.44
N ARG A 715 62.39 -12.00 -41.02
CA ARG A 715 61.90 -10.62 -41.03
C ARG A 715 61.55 -10.15 -39.63
N GLY A 716 60.91 -11.00 -38.83
CA GLY A 716 60.65 -10.77 -37.42
C GLY A 716 61.95 -10.55 -36.62
N ALA A 717 62.93 -11.43 -36.78
CA ALA A 717 64.25 -11.30 -36.13
C ALA A 717 65.05 -10.05 -36.52
N MET A 718 64.70 -9.42 -37.65
CA MET A 718 65.33 -8.18 -38.13
C MET A 718 64.50 -6.92 -37.82
N GLY A 719 63.34 -7.07 -37.17
CA GLY A 719 62.43 -5.96 -36.84
C GLY A 719 61.79 -5.30 -38.06
N LEU A 720 61.55 -6.06 -39.14
CA LEU A 720 61.10 -5.54 -40.44
C LEU A 720 59.58 -5.69 -40.70
N ASP A 721 58.81 -6.21 -39.75
CA ASP A 721 57.35 -6.33 -39.85
C ASP A 721 56.66 -5.67 -38.63
N ASP A 722 55.60 -4.89 -38.88
CA ASP A 722 54.67 -4.42 -37.85
C ASP A 722 53.85 -5.63 -37.35
N THR A 723 53.89 -5.91 -36.06
CA THR A 723 53.44 -7.14 -35.39
C THR A 723 51.91 -7.32 -35.30
N ALA A 724 51.17 -7.16 -36.40
CA ALA A 724 49.71 -7.34 -36.43
C ALA A 724 49.21 -8.44 -37.38
N ALA A 725 50.07 -9.07 -38.18
CA ALA A 725 49.63 -10.03 -39.21
C ALA A 725 49.72 -11.53 -38.82
N TRP A 726 50.12 -11.86 -37.59
CA TRP A 726 50.52 -13.21 -37.19
C TRP A 726 49.56 -13.88 -36.18
N LEU A 727 48.51 -13.16 -35.75
CA LEU A 727 47.56 -13.57 -34.71
C LEU A 727 46.23 -14.06 -35.31
N GLY A 728 46.32 -14.99 -36.25
CA GLY A 728 45.19 -15.78 -36.72
C GLY A 728 45.01 -17.03 -35.87
#